data_AF-A0A3P8PQ08-F1
#
_entry.id   AF-A0A3P8PQ08-F1
#
_cell.length_a   1.000
_cell.length_b   1.000
_cell.length_c   1.000
_cell.angle_alpha   90.00
_cell.angle_beta   90.00
_cell.angle_gamma   90.00
#
_symmetry.space_group_name_H-M   'P 1'
#
loop_
_entity.id
_entity.type
_entity.pdbx_description
1 polymer ?
#
loop_
_entity_poly.entity_id
_entity_poly.type
_entity_poly.pdbx_seq_one_letter_code
_entity_poly.pdbx_strand_id
1 'polypeptide(L)'
;MAKKGRTKGEKPEALISALQAANEDLRSKLTDIQIELHQEKCKVSKLERDKVQEVKRVREQEQHRHTAMLTEQRAKWHEEKQKELQALRENLTRQHEQELARHAKIKDQENQRLKAALNAMRDGSGEKVRTALTLEAKEDARRFFDQERVKLLQEIAELKSTKKQTDEALSNMIQADKMKAGDLRVEHQQHQEQISKIKWDCEKDIRRLVDEIKGKDRTIFALEKELESTSGYLQKLQLQKDALDEQLFLVKEAECGLGSPKREIPGRAGDGAEHCGSPDMRRNQRRMAELNATIRKLEDRNSLLGDERNELLKRVRESEKQCKPLLDKNKLLSKRNDDLTQTIQKLEEKLKSLMKENLEMKERINSHPPLKKLKSLNDLDQAHDDQEIAFLKLQVLEQQSMIDELTRDREKLLRKKRHKRSSRPIKRHIVVDTFFGYDEESMDSETSSVASFRMDRTPATPEEDLDDSLANEESELRFRQLTREYQALQRAYALLQEQKGGLLDAEIEAKAHEQLQAEVLRYKAKIEDLEKELTLKGQVEKLESDCNRLQQELQDSKDQNELLEFRILELEERERRSPPFNHLRMHPFSEGVSALQIYCMKEGVKDVCIPDLIKLLDILGDNGNLRNEEQVAIIQASTVLSLAEKWIQQIEGTEAALHQKMMDLEIEMEMFCKQKGYLEEELDYRKQALDQAYMQIQELEATLYNALQQDKVIKYGEPLDELQRDELRTAVEKLRRQMLRKSREYDCQILQERMELLHQAHQRIRDLEDKTEIQRRQIKDLEEKFLFLFLFFSLAFILWP
;
A
#
# COMPACT_ATOMS: atom_id res chain seq x y z
N MET A 1 -8.53 105.03 63.98
CA MET A 1 -8.98 104.14 65.07
C MET A 1 -10.33 103.54 64.67
N ALA A 2 -10.46 102.21 64.52
CA ALA A 2 -11.18 101.26 65.41
C ALA A 2 -12.72 101.52 65.54
N LYS A 3 -13.68 100.58 65.52
CA LYS A 3 -13.77 99.09 65.58
C LYS A 3 -15.27 98.68 65.38
N LYS A 4 -15.51 97.36 65.18
CA LYS A 4 -16.78 96.54 65.14
C LYS A 4 -17.35 96.29 63.72
N GLY A 5 -17.60 95.07 63.26
CA GLY A 5 -17.59 93.75 63.90
C GLY A 5 -17.56 92.59 62.88
N ARG A 6 -17.10 91.44 63.37
CA ARG A 6 -16.79 90.17 62.70
C ARG A 6 -18.04 89.26 62.57
N THR A 7 -18.03 88.43 61.52
CA THR A 7 -18.44 86.99 61.41
C THR A 7 -19.90 86.52 61.57
N LYS A 8 -20.39 85.72 60.59
CA LYS A 8 -20.82 84.28 60.65
C LYS A 8 -21.75 83.96 59.44
N GLY A 9 -21.37 83.05 58.54
CA GLY A 9 -21.89 81.66 58.51
C GLY A 9 -23.21 81.58 57.73
N GLU A 10 -23.19 81.18 56.46
CA GLU A 10 -23.68 79.86 55.99
C GLU A 10 -25.06 79.92 55.32
N LYS A 11 -25.13 79.64 54.01
CA LYS A 11 -26.12 78.68 53.48
C LYS A 11 -25.43 77.69 52.52
N PRO A 12 -24.50 76.86 53.02
CA PRO A 12 -24.03 75.68 52.31
C PRO A 12 -25.23 74.78 51.93
N GLU A 13 -26.33 74.81 52.69
CA GLU A 13 -27.54 74.01 52.45
C GLU A 13 -28.22 74.25 51.08
N ALA A 14 -28.27 75.49 50.58
CA ALA A 14 -28.91 75.76 49.29
C ALA A 14 -28.06 75.27 48.10
N LEU A 15 -26.73 75.40 48.22
CA LEU A 15 -25.77 74.87 47.25
C LEU A 15 -25.73 73.33 47.30
N ILE A 16 -25.78 72.75 48.51
CA ILE A 16 -25.87 71.30 48.72
C ILE A 16 -27.17 70.75 48.13
N SER A 17 -28.31 71.41 48.31
CA SER A 17 -29.58 71.00 47.71
C SER A 17 -29.56 71.05 46.19
N ALA A 18 -28.97 72.09 45.59
CA ALA A 18 -28.82 72.19 44.13
C ALA A 18 -27.87 71.10 43.57
N LEU A 19 -26.78 70.80 44.30
CA LEU A 19 -25.86 69.71 43.95
C LEU A 19 -26.50 68.33 44.12
N GLN A 20 -27.34 68.13 45.13
CA GLN A 20 -28.11 66.91 45.31
C GLN A 20 -29.11 66.72 44.16
N ALA A 21 -29.87 67.76 43.82
CA ALA A 21 -30.79 67.72 42.68
C ALA A 21 -30.07 67.44 41.35
N ALA A 22 -28.92 68.06 41.11
CA ALA A 22 -28.10 67.77 39.93
C ALA A 22 -27.54 66.33 39.94
N ASN A 23 -27.18 65.79 41.11
CA ASN A 23 -26.75 64.39 41.24
C ASN A 23 -27.91 63.41 40.99
N GLU A 24 -29.10 63.70 41.50
CA GLU A 24 -30.31 62.91 41.23
C GLU A 24 -30.64 62.91 39.73
N ASP A 25 -30.55 64.08 39.08
CA ASP A 25 -30.80 64.21 37.64
C ASP A 25 -29.74 63.49 36.78
N LEU A 26 -28.47 63.54 37.20
CA LEU A 26 -27.39 62.75 36.57
C LEU A 26 -27.56 61.24 36.79
N ARG A 27 -28.04 60.82 37.96
CA ARG A 27 -28.38 59.41 38.23
C ARG A 27 -29.56 58.93 37.39
N SER A 28 -30.60 59.75 37.22
CA SER A 28 -31.73 59.45 36.34
C SER A 28 -31.24 59.27 34.90
N LYS A 29 -30.48 60.24 34.37
CA LYS A 29 -29.91 60.17 33.01
C LYS A 29 -28.99 58.96 32.81
N LEU A 30 -28.17 58.63 33.80
CA LEU A 30 -27.33 57.43 33.74
C LEU A 30 -28.18 56.16 33.66
N THR A 31 -29.30 56.11 34.37
CA THR A 31 -30.23 54.98 34.35
C THR A 31 -30.93 54.87 32.99
N ASP A 32 -31.39 55.99 32.42
CA ASP A 32 -32.01 56.03 31.10
C ASP A 32 -31.02 55.57 30.01
N ILE A 33 -29.77 56.06 30.05
CA ILE A 33 -28.70 55.63 29.13
C ILE A 33 -28.40 54.14 29.30
N GLN A 34 -28.41 53.61 30.53
CA GLN A 34 -28.21 52.17 30.76
C GLN A 34 -29.35 51.32 30.18
N ILE A 35 -30.60 51.80 30.27
CA ILE A 35 -31.76 51.13 29.67
C ILE A 35 -31.69 51.16 28.15
N GLU A 36 -31.38 52.31 27.54
CA GLU A 36 -31.21 52.44 26.09
C GLU A 36 -30.08 51.54 25.57
N LEU A 37 -28.93 51.52 26.25
CA LEU A 37 -27.82 50.64 25.91
C LEU A 37 -28.22 49.17 26.00
N HIS A 38 -29.01 48.78 27.00
CA HIS A 38 -29.51 47.41 27.12
C HIS A 38 -30.48 47.07 25.98
N GLN A 39 -31.39 47.97 25.62
CA GLN A 39 -32.31 47.78 24.50
C GLN A 39 -31.57 47.67 23.16
N GLU A 40 -30.55 48.50 22.92
CA GLU A 40 -29.73 48.41 21.71
C GLU A 40 -28.93 47.10 21.66
N LYS A 41 -28.38 46.63 22.79
CA LYS A 41 -27.75 45.30 22.87
C LYS A 41 -28.74 44.18 22.51
N CYS A 42 -29.98 44.25 22.96
CA CYS A 42 -31.02 43.28 22.60
C CYS A 42 -31.37 43.32 21.11
N LYS A 43 -31.44 44.52 20.50
CA LYS A 43 -31.67 44.69 19.06
C LYS A 43 -30.51 44.14 18.23
N VAL A 44 -29.28 44.45 18.60
CA VAL A 44 -28.07 43.92 17.93
C VAL A 44 -28.05 42.39 18.02
N SER A 45 -28.29 41.82 19.20
CA SER A 45 -28.36 40.35 19.37
C SER A 45 -29.46 39.69 18.52
N LYS A 46 -30.59 40.38 18.30
CA LYS A 46 -31.64 39.90 17.41
C LYS A 46 -31.21 39.96 15.95
N LEU A 47 -30.64 41.08 15.51
CA LEU A 47 -30.13 41.25 14.15
C LEU A 47 -28.99 40.27 13.82
N GLU A 48 -28.11 39.98 14.77
CA GLU A 48 -27.08 38.96 14.62
C GLU A 48 -27.69 37.57 14.38
N ARG A 49 -28.71 37.20 15.17
CA ARG A 49 -29.44 35.93 14.97
C ARG A 49 -30.13 35.87 13.61
N ASP A 50 -30.81 36.94 13.22
CA ASP A 50 -31.50 37.03 11.93
C ASP A 50 -30.51 36.95 10.76
N LYS A 51 -29.33 37.60 10.87
CA LYS A 51 -28.27 37.55 9.87
C LYS A 51 -27.63 36.17 9.77
N VAL A 52 -27.43 35.47 10.88
CA VAL A 52 -26.95 34.09 10.90
C VAL A 52 -27.96 33.15 10.24
N GLN A 53 -29.26 33.34 10.49
CA GLN A 53 -30.31 32.57 9.82
C GLN A 53 -30.38 32.84 8.31
N GLU A 54 -30.21 34.09 7.88
CA GLU A 54 -30.20 34.43 6.46
C GLU A 54 -28.99 33.83 5.74
N VAL A 55 -27.79 33.88 6.33
CA VAL A 55 -26.60 33.21 5.77
C VAL A 55 -26.81 31.70 5.65
N LYS A 56 -27.47 31.08 6.64
CA LYS A 56 -27.82 29.66 6.58
C LYS A 56 -28.79 29.36 5.43
N ARG A 57 -29.83 30.18 5.27
CA ARG A 57 -30.83 30.05 4.19
C ARG A 57 -30.21 30.21 2.80
N VAL A 58 -29.31 31.18 2.63
CA VAL A 58 -28.57 31.38 1.36
C VAL A 58 -27.70 30.16 1.04
N ARG A 59 -26.97 29.64 2.03
CA ARG A 59 -26.14 28.45 1.86
C ARG A 59 -26.97 27.21 1.49
N GLU A 60 -28.11 27.02 2.13
CA GLU A 60 -29.04 25.92 1.81
C GLU A 60 -29.59 26.06 0.39
N GLN A 61 -29.96 27.29 -0.02
CA GLN A 61 -30.44 27.57 -1.37
C GLN A 61 -29.36 27.33 -2.45
N GLU A 62 -28.10 27.70 -2.17
CA GLU A 62 -26.97 27.40 -3.05
C GLU A 62 -26.71 25.91 -3.16
N GLN A 63 -26.75 25.17 -2.05
CA GLN A 63 -26.64 23.71 -2.06
C GLN A 63 -27.74 23.07 -2.92
N HIS A 64 -28.99 23.52 -2.78
CA HIS A 64 -30.10 23.03 -3.60
C HIS A 64 -29.89 23.33 -5.10
N ARG A 65 -29.35 24.50 -5.45
CA ARG A 65 -29.00 24.82 -6.84
C ARG A 65 -27.90 23.91 -7.38
N HIS A 66 -26.85 23.65 -6.61
CA HIS A 66 -25.78 22.73 -7.02
C HIS A 66 -26.30 21.29 -7.21
N THR A 67 -27.15 20.81 -6.30
CA THR A 67 -27.79 19.49 -6.43
C THR A 67 -28.70 19.42 -7.66
N ALA A 68 -29.49 20.46 -7.94
CA ALA A 68 -30.33 20.54 -9.13
C ALA A 68 -29.50 20.53 -10.42
N MET A 69 -28.41 21.30 -10.48
CA MET A 69 -27.53 21.32 -11.64
C MET A 69 -26.84 19.97 -11.88
N LEU A 70 -26.38 19.30 -10.81
CA LEU A 70 -25.77 17.97 -10.91
C LEU A 70 -26.78 16.92 -11.38
N THR A 71 -28.02 16.97 -10.90
CA THR A 71 -29.08 16.04 -11.35
C THR A 71 -29.48 16.30 -12.79
N GLU A 72 -29.55 17.56 -13.22
CA GLU A 72 -29.80 17.92 -14.63
C GLU A 72 -28.66 17.45 -15.55
N GLN A 73 -27.40 17.63 -15.16
CA GLN A 73 -26.25 17.15 -15.92
C GLN A 73 -26.23 15.61 -16.03
N ARG A 74 -26.53 14.91 -14.93
CA ARG A 74 -26.66 13.44 -14.96
C ARG A 74 -27.78 12.99 -15.88
N ALA A 75 -28.92 13.69 -15.89
CA ALA A 75 -30.03 13.39 -16.78
C ALA A 75 -29.64 13.61 -18.26
N LYS A 76 -28.94 14.71 -18.57
CA LYS A 76 -28.42 14.99 -19.92
C LYS A 76 -27.47 13.92 -20.41
N TRP A 77 -26.47 13.54 -19.61
CA TRP A 77 -25.55 12.46 -19.98
C TRP A 77 -26.25 11.11 -20.15
N HIS A 78 -27.25 10.82 -19.32
CA HIS A 78 -28.04 9.61 -19.50
C HIS A 78 -28.86 9.67 -20.81
N GLU A 79 -29.45 10.81 -21.15
CA GLU A 79 -30.18 11.01 -22.40
C GLU A 79 -29.27 10.90 -23.63
N GLU A 80 -28.08 11.52 -23.60
CA GLU A 80 -27.05 11.42 -24.65
C GLU A 80 -26.58 9.98 -24.82
N LYS A 81 -26.26 9.28 -23.72
CA LYS A 81 -25.91 7.86 -23.75
C LYS A 81 -27.03 7.00 -24.37
N GLN A 82 -28.29 7.25 -24.02
CA GLN A 82 -29.42 6.52 -24.61
C GLN A 82 -29.57 6.82 -26.10
N LYS A 83 -29.38 8.07 -26.53
CA LYS A 83 -29.39 8.47 -27.95
C LYS A 83 -28.27 7.79 -28.74
N GLU A 84 -27.05 7.74 -28.20
CA GLU A 84 -25.93 7.04 -28.83
C GLU A 84 -26.17 5.53 -28.92
N LEU A 85 -26.66 4.92 -27.84
CA LEU A 85 -27.02 3.49 -27.84
C LEU A 85 -28.12 3.19 -28.87
N GLN A 86 -29.13 4.06 -28.99
CA GLN A 86 -30.19 3.92 -29.98
C GLN A 86 -29.64 4.05 -31.41
N ALA A 87 -28.79 5.04 -31.68
CA ALA A 87 -28.14 5.22 -32.98
C ALA A 87 -27.25 4.01 -33.34
N LEU A 88 -26.55 3.43 -32.36
CA LEU A 88 -25.72 2.24 -32.58
C LEU A 88 -26.58 1.00 -32.86
N ARG A 89 -27.70 0.83 -32.16
CA ARG A 89 -28.68 -0.24 -32.44
C ARG A 89 -29.28 -0.11 -33.83
N GLU A 90 -29.66 1.09 -34.25
CA GLU A 90 -30.19 1.35 -35.59
C GLU A 90 -29.15 1.08 -36.68
N ASN A 91 -27.90 1.50 -36.46
CA ASN A 91 -26.80 1.20 -37.39
C ASN A 91 -26.53 -0.30 -37.53
N LEU A 92 -26.50 -1.03 -36.41
CA LEU A 92 -26.28 -2.48 -36.43
C LEU A 92 -27.45 -3.22 -37.09
N THR A 93 -28.69 -2.79 -36.82
CA THR A 93 -29.89 -3.33 -37.47
C THR A 93 -29.84 -3.11 -38.98
N ARG A 94 -29.49 -1.89 -39.42
CA ARG A 94 -29.32 -1.55 -40.84
C ARG A 94 -28.20 -2.35 -41.50
N GLN A 95 -27.09 -2.59 -40.79
CA GLN A 95 -26.02 -3.47 -41.28
C GLN A 95 -26.50 -4.90 -41.43
N HIS A 96 -27.22 -5.42 -40.44
CA HIS A 96 -27.78 -6.77 -40.49
C HIS A 96 -28.76 -6.93 -41.66
N GLU A 97 -29.66 -5.97 -41.87
CA GLU A 97 -30.59 -5.97 -43.02
C GLU A 97 -29.84 -5.89 -44.36
N GLN A 98 -28.76 -5.12 -44.45
CA GLN A 98 -27.90 -5.08 -45.64
C GLN A 98 -27.21 -6.40 -45.90
N GLU A 99 -26.69 -7.07 -44.87
CA GLU A 99 -26.09 -8.39 -45.00
C GLU A 99 -27.12 -9.45 -45.39
N LEU A 100 -28.32 -9.42 -44.80
CA LEU A 100 -29.43 -10.30 -45.20
C LEU A 100 -29.82 -10.09 -46.66
N ALA A 101 -29.92 -8.83 -47.12
CA ALA A 101 -30.23 -8.51 -48.51
C ALA A 101 -29.11 -8.97 -49.47
N ARG A 102 -27.84 -8.80 -49.09
CA ARG A 102 -26.69 -9.32 -49.85
C ARG A 102 -26.75 -10.84 -49.93
N HIS A 103 -26.98 -11.51 -48.81
CA HIS A 103 -27.01 -12.96 -48.73
C HIS A 103 -28.21 -13.54 -49.51
N ALA A 104 -29.37 -12.90 -49.46
CA ALA A 104 -30.53 -13.26 -50.27
C ALA A 104 -30.21 -13.15 -51.77
N LYS A 105 -29.59 -12.04 -52.19
CA LYS A 105 -29.20 -11.84 -53.59
C LYS A 105 -28.20 -12.90 -54.08
N ILE A 106 -27.21 -13.27 -53.26
CA ILE A 106 -26.27 -14.35 -53.57
C ILE A 106 -27.00 -15.69 -53.70
N LYS A 107 -27.89 -16.02 -52.76
CA LYS A 107 -28.68 -17.26 -52.81
C LYS A 107 -29.62 -17.31 -54.02
N ASP A 108 -30.22 -16.20 -54.42
CA ASP A 108 -31.09 -16.13 -55.59
C ASP A 108 -30.29 -16.32 -56.89
N GLN A 109 -29.10 -15.72 -56.97
CA GLN A 109 -28.17 -15.91 -58.10
C GLN A 109 -27.71 -17.37 -58.19
N GLU A 110 -27.34 -17.99 -57.08
CA GLU A 110 -26.91 -19.39 -57.04
C GLU A 110 -28.07 -20.34 -57.41
N ASN A 111 -29.28 -20.07 -56.91
CA ASN A 111 -30.47 -20.83 -57.31
C ASN A 111 -30.77 -20.71 -58.80
N GLN A 112 -30.63 -19.52 -59.39
CA GLN A 112 -30.79 -19.32 -60.83
C GLN A 112 -29.73 -20.10 -61.62
N ARG A 113 -28.48 -20.07 -61.17
CA ARG A 113 -27.36 -20.83 -61.78
C ARG A 113 -27.59 -22.34 -61.71
N LEU A 114 -27.94 -22.87 -60.54
CA LEU A 114 -28.23 -24.30 -60.35
C LEU A 114 -29.42 -24.75 -61.19
N LYS A 115 -30.48 -23.94 -61.29
CA LYS A 115 -31.62 -24.21 -62.19
C LYS A 115 -31.19 -24.26 -63.65
N ALA A 116 -30.33 -23.33 -64.10
CA ALA A 116 -29.80 -23.33 -65.46
C ALA A 116 -28.93 -24.58 -65.75
N ALA A 117 -28.06 -24.96 -64.80
CA ALA A 117 -27.23 -26.16 -64.91
C ALA A 117 -28.09 -27.44 -64.96
N LEU A 118 -29.13 -27.53 -64.13
CA LEU A 118 -30.05 -28.66 -64.11
C LEU A 118 -30.85 -28.80 -65.42
N ASN A 119 -31.29 -27.68 -65.99
CA ASN A 119 -31.93 -27.69 -67.32
C ASN A 119 -30.96 -28.17 -68.41
N ALA A 120 -29.71 -27.68 -68.42
CA ALA A 120 -28.69 -28.12 -69.38
C ALA A 120 -28.32 -29.62 -69.24
N MET A 121 -28.35 -30.17 -68.02
CA MET A 121 -28.21 -31.61 -67.79
C MET A 121 -29.39 -32.40 -68.38
N ARG A 122 -30.61 -31.88 -68.28
CA ARG A 122 -31.83 -32.51 -68.80
C ARG A 122 -31.85 -32.56 -70.33
N ASP A 123 -31.25 -31.58 -70.99
CA ASP A 123 -31.11 -31.50 -72.45
C ASP A 123 -29.95 -32.36 -73.02
N GLY A 124 -29.39 -33.27 -72.23
CA GLY A 124 -28.37 -34.24 -72.66
C GLY A 124 -26.93 -33.70 -72.71
N SER A 125 -26.67 -32.49 -72.20
CA SER A 125 -25.34 -31.85 -72.20
C SER A 125 -24.50 -32.13 -70.94
N GLY A 126 -24.79 -33.21 -70.22
CA GLY A 126 -24.29 -33.38 -68.85
C GLY A 126 -22.79 -33.57 -68.67
N GLU A 127 -22.07 -34.02 -69.71
CA GLU A 127 -20.61 -34.07 -69.68
C GLU A 127 -19.98 -32.66 -69.81
N LYS A 128 -20.52 -31.81 -70.68
CA LYS A 128 -20.09 -30.41 -70.82
C LYS A 128 -20.38 -29.61 -69.55
N VAL A 129 -21.51 -29.86 -68.89
CA VAL A 129 -21.85 -29.24 -67.60
C VAL A 129 -20.87 -29.65 -66.49
N ARG A 130 -20.50 -30.94 -66.39
CA ARG A 130 -19.50 -31.41 -65.41
C ARG A 130 -18.13 -30.77 -65.62
N THR A 131 -17.66 -30.70 -66.86
CA THR A 131 -16.39 -30.03 -67.18
C THR A 131 -16.45 -28.53 -66.87
N ALA A 132 -17.55 -27.85 -67.22
CA ALA A 132 -17.74 -26.43 -66.92
C ALA A 132 -17.75 -26.15 -65.41
N LEU A 133 -18.49 -26.93 -64.61
CA LEU A 133 -18.53 -26.79 -63.14
C LEU A 133 -17.17 -27.04 -62.49
N THR A 134 -16.39 -27.99 -63.02
CA THR A 134 -15.03 -28.28 -62.51
C THR A 134 -14.06 -27.15 -62.81
N LEU A 135 -14.15 -26.54 -64.00
CA LEU A 135 -13.35 -25.36 -64.36
C LEU A 135 -13.76 -24.15 -63.52
N GLU A 136 -15.06 -23.96 -63.33
CA GLU A 136 -15.60 -22.86 -62.55
C GLU A 136 -15.21 -22.97 -61.06
N ALA A 137 -15.28 -24.16 -60.46
CA ALA A 137 -14.80 -24.38 -59.09
C ALA A 137 -13.30 -24.07 -58.94
N LYS A 138 -12.49 -24.39 -59.96
CA LYS A 138 -11.06 -24.04 -59.98
C LYS A 138 -10.83 -22.54 -60.14
N GLU A 139 -11.63 -21.86 -60.96
CA GLU A 139 -11.56 -20.40 -61.11
C GLU A 139 -12.06 -19.67 -59.85
N ASP A 140 -13.12 -20.16 -59.20
CA ASP A 140 -13.65 -19.58 -57.97
C ASP A 140 -12.69 -19.76 -56.79
N ALA A 141 -12.03 -20.93 -56.67
CA ALA A 141 -10.94 -21.12 -55.71
C ALA A 141 -9.78 -20.13 -55.96
N ARG A 142 -9.36 -19.95 -57.21
CA ARG A 142 -8.32 -18.97 -57.58
C ARG A 142 -8.74 -17.53 -57.25
N ARG A 143 -9.98 -17.14 -57.58
CA ARG A 143 -10.51 -15.81 -57.28
C ARG A 143 -10.61 -15.56 -55.77
N PHE A 144 -10.99 -16.57 -54.98
CA PHE A 144 -11.01 -16.49 -53.53
C PHE A 144 -9.61 -16.24 -52.97
N PHE A 145 -8.62 -17.04 -53.38
CA PHE A 145 -7.23 -16.84 -52.97
C PHE A 145 -6.67 -15.48 -53.41
N ASP A 146 -6.98 -15.02 -54.63
CA ASP A 146 -6.54 -13.71 -55.10
C ASP A 146 -7.20 -12.56 -54.32
N GLN A 147 -8.49 -12.66 -53.97
CA GLN A 147 -9.18 -11.68 -53.13
C GLN A 147 -8.58 -11.64 -51.72
N GLU A 148 -8.33 -12.80 -51.11
CA GLU A 148 -7.75 -12.87 -49.78
C GLU A 148 -6.31 -12.34 -49.76
N ARG A 149 -5.52 -12.64 -50.81
CA ARG A 149 -4.19 -12.04 -51.00
C ARG A 149 -4.27 -10.51 -51.07
N VAL A 150 -5.22 -9.96 -51.82
CA VAL A 150 -5.39 -8.49 -51.96
C VAL A 150 -5.81 -7.87 -50.63
N LYS A 151 -6.74 -8.48 -49.88
CA LYS A 151 -7.13 -8.02 -48.55
C LYS A 151 -5.95 -8.00 -47.58
N LEU A 152 -5.19 -9.09 -47.50
CA LEU A 152 -4.02 -9.17 -46.62
C LEU A 152 -2.94 -8.15 -47.02
N LEU A 153 -2.74 -7.90 -48.32
CA LEU A 153 -1.83 -6.84 -48.77
C LEU A 153 -2.31 -5.44 -48.38
N GLN A 154 -3.62 -5.20 -48.44
CA GLN A 154 -4.24 -3.94 -48.02
C GLN A 154 -4.10 -3.76 -46.49
N GLU A 155 -4.37 -4.80 -45.70
CA GLU A 155 -4.20 -4.78 -44.25
C GLU A 155 -2.74 -4.54 -43.86
N ILE A 156 -1.78 -5.18 -44.53
CA ILE A 156 -0.34 -4.90 -44.34
C ILE A 156 -0.01 -3.43 -44.65
N ALA A 157 -0.62 -2.85 -45.69
CA ALA A 157 -0.39 -1.45 -46.05
C ALA A 157 -0.99 -0.49 -45.00
N GLU A 158 -2.18 -0.80 -44.49
CA GLU A 158 -2.85 -0.05 -43.42
C GLU A 158 -2.06 -0.14 -42.12
N LEU A 159 -1.61 -1.33 -41.72
CA LEU A 159 -0.74 -1.55 -40.56
C LEU A 159 0.58 -0.78 -40.67
N LYS A 160 1.16 -0.68 -41.86
CA LYS A 160 2.35 0.15 -42.09
C LYS A 160 2.06 1.64 -41.94
N SER A 161 0.89 2.09 -42.39
CA SER A 161 0.45 3.49 -42.26
C SER A 161 0.19 3.86 -40.80
N THR A 162 -0.55 3.03 -40.07
CA THR A 162 -0.83 3.25 -38.64
C THR A 162 0.46 3.21 -37.82
N LYS A 163 1.36 2.25 -38.08
CA LYS A 163 2.69 2.23 -37.46
C LYS A 163 3.43 3.55 -37.68
N LYS A 164 3.44 4.06 -38.91
CA LYS A 164 4.12 5.33 -39.23
C LYS A 164 3.50 6.50 -38.44
N GLN A 165 2.18 6.57 -38.35
CA GLN A 165 1.49 7.59 -37.56
C GLN A 165 1.80 7.49 -36.07
N THR A 166 1.86 6.27 -35.51
CA THR A 166 2.23 6.07 -34.11
C THR A 166 3.68 6.44 -33.84
N ASP A 167 4.60 6.12 -34.75
CA ASP A 167 6.02 6.48 -34.64
C ASP A 167 6.21 8.02 -34.70
N GLU A 168 5.46 8.70 -35.57
CA GLU A 168 5.45 10.17 -35.64
C GLU A 168 4.87 10.81 -34.37
N ALA A 169 3.76 10.27 -33.83
CA ALA A 169 3.18 10.72 -32.58
C ALA A 169 4.14 10.55 -31.39
N LEU A 170 4.83 9.40 -31.32
CA LEU A 170 5.86 9.14 -30.31
C LEU A 170 7.01 10.14 -30.41
N SER A 171 7.49 10.42 -31.62
CA SER A 171 8.56 11.40 -31.86
C SER A 171 8.16 12.80 -31.38
N ASN A 172 6.94 13.23 -31.70
CA ASN A 172 6.39 14.51 -31.25
C ASN A 172 6.28 14.58 -29.72
N MET A 173 5.84 13.50 -29.08
CA MET A 173 5.75 13.42 -27.61
C MET A 173 7.13 13.53 -26.96
N ILE A 174 8.13 12.82 -27.48
CA ILE A 174 9.52 12.90 -26.99
C ILE A 174 10.07 14.33 -27.13
N GLN A 175 9.78 15.01 -28.25
CA GLN A 175 10.20 16.39 -28.46
C GLN A 175 9.50 17.35 -27.47
N ALA A 176 8.20 17.17 -27.22
CA ALA A 176 7.46 17.95 -26.26
C ALA A 176 8.00 17.77 -24.83
N ASP A 177 8.32 16.54 -24.42
CA ASP A 177 8.90 16.26 -23.11
C ASP A 177 10.31 16.83 -22.97
N LYS A 178 11.11 16.78 -24.05
CA LYS A 178 12.43 17.44 -24.07
C LYS A 178 12.31 18.95 -23.90
N MET A 179 11.30 19.57 -24.50
CA MET A 179 11.04 21.01 -24.35
C MET A 179 10.59 21.34 -22.93
N LYS A 180 9.62 20.60 -22.37
CA LYS A 180 9.17 20.75 -20.97
C LYS A 180 10.32 20.58 -19.97
N ALA A 181 11.21 19.61 -20.17
CA ALA A 181 12.40 19.44 -19.35
C ALA A 181 13.42 20.59 -19.51
N GLY A 182 13.42 21.26 -20.67
CA GLY A 182 14.14 22.52 -20.87
C GLY A 182 13.52 23.65 -20.04
N ASP A 183 12.21 23.86 -20.17
CA ASP A 183 11.48 24.92 -19.47
C ASP A 183 11.58 24.77 -17.94
N LEU A 184 11.42 23.56 -17.41
CA LEU A 184 11.59 23.28 -15.98
C LEU A 184 13.00 23.62 -15.46
N ARG A 185 14.04 23.41 -16.28
CA ARG A 185 15.42 23.79 -15.91
C ARG A 185 15.59 25.31 -15.91
N VAL A 186 14.97 26.02 -16.86
CA VAL A 186 14.99 27.48 -16.92
C VAL A 186 14.24 28.08 -15.73
N GLU A 187 13.04 27.58 -15.41
CA GLU A 187 12.27 28.00 -14.23
C GLU A 187 13.05 27.73 -12.94
N HIS A 188 13.68 26.55 -12.80
CA HIS A 188 14.53 26.27 -11.66
C HIS A 188 15.68 27.27 -11.51
N GLN A 189 16.34 27.61 -12.63
CA GLN A 189 17.41 28.61 -12.65
C GLN A 189 16.90 30.00 -12.25
N GLN A 190 15.74 30.43 -12.76
CA GLN A 190 15.13 31.70 -12.38
C GLN A 190 14.76 31.75 -10.89
N HIS A 191 14.22 30.66 -10.34
CA HIS A 191 13.95 30.58 -8.91
C HIS A 191 15.22 30.64 -8.06
N GLN A 192 16.32 30.00 -8.50
CA GLN A 192 17.61 30.11 -7.81
C GLN A 192 18.14 31.55 -7.81
N GLU A 193 17.99 32.27 -8.92
CA GLU A 193 18.36 33.69 -9.02
C GLU A 193 17.49 34.57 -8.11
N GLN A 194 16.18 34.32 -8.06
CA GLN A 194 15.26 35.02 -7.15
C GLN A 194 15.60 34.77 -5.68
N ILE A 195 15.88 33.52 -5.30
CA ILE A 195 16.32 33.16 -3.94
C ILE A 195 17.61 33.90 -3.60
N SER A 196 18.58 33.93 -4.53
CA SER A 196 19.85 34.63 -4.34
C SER A 196 19.64 36.14 -4.18
N LYS A 197 18.72 36.73 -4.95
CA LYS A 197 18.35 38.14 -4.83
C LYS A 197 17.68 38.46 -3.50
N ILE A 198 16.70 37.66 -3.07
CA ILE A 198 16.04 37.82 -1.76
C ILE A 198 17.06 37.74 -0.63
N LYS A 199 17.98 36.75 -0.68
CA LYS A 199 19.05 36.65 0.32
C LYS A 199 19.90 37.91 0.39
N TRP A 200 20.31 38.44 -0.77
CA TRP A 200 21.11 39.67 -0.84
C TRP A 200 20.35 40.90 -0.32
N ASP A 201 19.07 41.05 -0.66
CA ASP A 201 18.22 42.13 -0.19
C ASP A 201 18.01 42.04 1.34
N CYS A 202 17.71 40.86 1.87
CA CYS A 202 17.61 40.63 3.32
C CYS A 202 18.92 40.94 4.04
N GLU A 203 20.06 40.52 3.50
CA GLU A 203 21.36 40.79 4.11
C GLU A 203 21.67 42.30 4.13
N LYS A 204 21.33 43.01 3.05
CA LYS A 204 21.43 44.47 2.97
C LYS A 204 20.54 45.17 4.00
N ASP A 205 19.32 44.68 4.20
CA ASP A 205 18.38 45.20 5.20
C ASP A 205 18.88 44.95 6.63
N ILE A 206 19.39 43.75 6.91
CA ILE A 206 20.00 43.42 8.21
C ILE A 206 21.16 44.38 8.52
N ARG A 207 22.06 44.63 7.57
CA ARG A 207 23.17 45.59 7.76
C ARG A 207 22.65 46.99 8.09
N ARG A 208 21.63 47.46 7.37
CA ARG A 208 21.00 48.77 7.62
C ARG A 208 20.40 48.84 9.04
N LEU A 209 19.65 47.83 9.44
CA LEU A 209 19.03 47.76 10.77
C LEU A 209 20.09 47.71 11.88
N VAL A 210 21.18 46.96 11.68
CA VAL A 210 22.30 46.90 12.62
C VAL A 210 22.96 48.28 12.79
N ASP A 211 23.16 49.01 11.70
CA ASP A 211 23.73 50.36 11.77
C ASP A 211 22.77 51.36 12.44
N GLU A 212 21.47 51.21 12.23
CA GLU A 212 20.45 52.00 12.92
C GLU A 212 20.42 51.71 14.43
N ILE A 213 20.52 50.43 14.84
CA ILE A 213 20.63 50.03 16.25
C ILE A 213 21.88 50.67 16.87
N LYS A 214 23.04 50.56 16.23
CA LYS A 214 24.27 51.21 16.71
C LYS A 214 24.11 52.73 16.83
N GLY A 215 23.36 53.34 15.93
CA GLY A 215 23.00 54.76 16.01
C GLY A 215 22.19 55.07 17.26
N LYS A 216 21.13 54.29 17.50
CA LYS A 216 20.27 54.42 18.69
C LYS A 216 21.04 54.16 20.00
N ASP A 217 21.92 53.17 20.04
CA ASP A 217 22.76 52.88 21.21
C ASP A 217 23.66 54.07 21.57
N ARG A 218 24.23 54.76 20.57
CA ARG A 218 25.01 55.99 20.83
C ARG A 218 24.13 57.11 21.40
N THR A 219 22.90 57.24 20.91
CA THR A 219 21.94 58.22 21.44
C THR A 219 21.53 57.88 22.87
N ILE A 220 21.23 56.61 23.15
CA ILE A 220 20.92 56.13 24.51
C ILE A 220 22.09 56.42 25.45
N PHE A 221 23.32 56.07 25.06
CA PHE A 221 24.51 56.35 25.86
C PHE A 221 24.69 57.85 26.16
N ALA A 222 24.42 58.74 25.18
CA ALA A 222 24.47 60.18 25.40
C ALA A 222 23.40 60.64 26.41
N LEU A 223 22.17 60.14 26.29
CA LEU A 223 21.07 60.45 27.21
C LEU A 223 21.34 59.93 28.62
N GLU A 224 21.91 58.73 28.76
CA GLU A 224 22.32 58.17 30.06
C GLU A 224 23.36 59.04 30.75
N LYS A 225 24.37 59.51 30.00
CA LYS A 225 25.39 60.43 30.52
C LYS A 225 24.82 61.79 30.95
N GLU A 226 23.87 62.33 30.18
CA GLU A 226 23.15 63.55 30.56
C GLU A 226 22.29 63.33 31.82
N LEU A 227 21.63 62.18 31.92
CA LEU A 227 20.85 61.79 33.10
C LEU A 227 21.73 61.64 34.35
N GLU A 228 22.90 61.03 34.24
CA GLU A 228 23.87 60.95 35.34
C GLU A 228 24.36 62.34 35.79
N SER A 229 24.66 63.22 34.82
CA SER A 229 25.08 64.60 35.11
C SER A 229 23.99 65.39 35.83
N THR A 230 22.75 65.31 35.34
CA THR A 230 21.60 65.98 35.95
C THR A 230 21.28 65.41 37.34
N SER A 231 21.35 64.09 37.52
CA SER A 231 21.21 63.42 38.81
C SER A 231 22.29 63.88 39.81
N GLY A 232 23.55 63.97 39.37
CA GLY A 232 24.66 64.48 40.19
C GLY A 232 24.50 65.94 40.58
N TYR A 233 23.96 66.79 39.69
CA TYR A 233 23.63 68.18 40.02
C TYR A 233 22.48 68.26 41.05
N LEU A 234 21.43 67.45 40.88
CA LEU A 234 20.31 67.37 41.82
C LEU A 234 20.76 66.91 43.21
N GLN A 235 21.68 65.94 43.28
CA GLN A 235 22.23 65.46 44.55
C GLN A 235 23.06 66.55 45.27
N LYS A 236 23.83 67.37 44.54
CA LYS A 236 24.54 68.52 45.13
C LYS A 236 23.57 69.56 45.68
N LEU A 237 22.50 69.88 44.95
CA LEU A 237 21.44 70.77 45.45
C LEU A 237 20.76 70.20 46.68
N GLN A 238 20.51 68.89 46.73
CA GLN A 238 19.94 68.21 47.89
C GLN A 238 20.85 68.33 49.12
N LEU A 239 22.16 68.10 48.98
CA LEU A 239 23.12 68.29 50.08
C LEU A 239 23.19 69.75 50.55
N GLN A 240 23.09 70.71 49.63
CA GLN A 240 23.08 72.14 49.98
C GLN A 240 21.80 72.52 50.73
N LYS A 241 20.66 71.95 50.35
CA LYS A 241 19.40 72.07 51.07
C LYS A 241 19.50 71.47 52.47
N ASP A 242 20.03 70.25 52.60
CA ASP A 242 20.18 69.58 53.90
C ASP A 242 21.11 70.37 54.83
N ALA A 243 22.19 70.96 54.31
CA ALA A 243 23.08 71.86 55.08
C ALA A 243 22.39 73.16 55.53
N LEU A 244 21.50 73.72 54.71
CA LEU A 244 20.67 74.88 55.09
C LEU A 244 19.64 74.50 56.15
N ASP A 245 19.03 73.32 56.04
CA ASP A 245 18.09 72.78 57.02
C ASP A 245 18.79 72.57 58.40
N GLU A 246 20.05 72.12 58.43
CA GLU A 246 20.87 72.04 59.66
C GLU A 246 21.16 73.42 60.28
N GLN A 247 21.49 74.43 59.47
CA GLN A 247 21.69 75.80 59.98
C GLN A 247 20.40 76.38 60.57
N LEU A 248 19.26 76.14 59.92
CA LEU A 248 17.92 76.51 60.42
C LEU A 248 17.56 75.80 61.73
N PHE A 249 18.00 74.55 61.90
CA PHE A 249 17.83 73.80 63.14
C PHE A 249 18.63 74.42 64.29
N LEU A 250 19.90 74.79 64.07
CA LEU A 250 20.75 75.43 65.08
C LEU A 250 20.25 76.82 65.50
N VAL A 251 19.65 77.59 64.58
CA VAL A 251 19.02 78.89 64.90
C VAL A 251 17.78 78.70 65.77
N LYS A 252 16.99 77.63 65.55
CA LYS A 252 15.83 77.30 66.40
C LYS A 252 16.23 76.87 67.82
N GLU A 253 17.40 76.28 68.03
CA GLU A 253 17.90 75.95 69.38
C GLU A 253 18.36 77.20 70.16
N ALA A 254 18.76 78.28 69.49
CA ALA A 254 19.25 79.50 70.12
C ALA A 254 18.13 80.40 70.72
N GLU A 255 16.85 80.14 70.44
CA GLU A 255 15.72 81.00 70.85
C GLU A 255 14.95 80.53 72.11
N CYS A 256 15.36 79.46 72.78
CA CYS A 256 14.64 78.92 73.96
C CYS A 256 15.51 78.84 75.22
N GLY A 257 15.69 79.97 75.90
CA GLY A 257 16.15 80.01 77.29
C GLY A 257 15.12 80.71 78.17
N LEU A 258 14.65 80.03 79.24
CA LEU A 258 14.29 80.53 80.59
C LEU A 258 13.35 79.52 81.31
N GLY A 259 13.79 78.95 82.46
CA GLY A 259 12.91 78.45 83.54
C GLY A 259 13.11 77.02 84.08
N SER A 260 13.79 76.91 85.23
CA SER A 260 13.96 75.73 86.14
C SER A 260 12.75 75.56 87.12
N PRO A 261 12.67 74.65 88.15
CA PRO A 261 13.53 73.51 88.61
C PRO A 261 12.80 72.24 89.20
N LYS A 262 13.51 71.08 89.31
CA LYS A 262 13.70 70.19 90.51
C LYS A 262 13.87 68.66 90.21
N ARG A 263 15.05 68.16 90.64
CA ARG A 263 15.38 66.94 91.44
C ARG A 263 14.63 65.60 91.22
N GLU A 264 15.37 64.53 90.85
CA GLU A 264 15.95 63.45 91.70
C GLU A 264 16.27 62.18 90.85
N ILE A 265 17.38 61.49 91.18
CA ILE A 265 17.85 60.15 90.69
C ILE A 265 17.67 59.21 91.91
N PRO A 266 17.42 57.86 91.89
CA PRO A 266 17.93 56.84 90.95
C PRO A 266 17.10 55.52 90.72
N GLY A 267 17.52 54.70 89.74
CA GLY A 267 17.64 53.23 89.93
C GLY A 267 16.55 52.27 89.40
N ARG A 268 17.01 51.35 88.52
CA ARG A 268 16.70 49.90 88.34
C ARG A 268 15.26 49.37 88.16
N ALA A 269 15.18 48.52 87.13
CA ALA A 269 14.39 47.29 86.98
C ALA A 269 12.86 47.40 86.85
N GLY A 270 12.30 46.72 85.85
CA GLY A 270 10.86 46.46 85.78
C GLY A 270 10.36 46.24 84.37
N ASP A 271 9.94 45.01 84.13
CA ASP A 271 9.13 44.50 83.01
C ASP A 271 7.99 45.42 82.54
N GLY A 272 7.64 45.27 81.26
CA GLY A 272 6.25 45.36 80.81
C GLY A 272 5.78 46.66 80.17
N ALA A 273 5.39 46.51 78.89
CA ALA A 273 4.26 47.17 78.22
C ALA A 273 4.39 48.62 77.69
N GLU A 274 4.28 48.68 76.36
CA GLU A 274 3.43 49.61 75.60
C GLU A 274 3.76 51.12 75.51
N HIS A 275 4.46 51.43 74.40
CA HIS A 275 4.11 52.43 73.37
C HIS A 275 4.08 53.95 73.68
N CYS A 276 5.10 54.65 73.14
CA CYS A 276 4.98 55.78 72.19
C CYS A 276 6.41 56.15 71.73
N GLY A 277 6.83 56.07 70.47
CA GLY A 277 6.17 56.61 69.28
C GLY A 277 6.95 57.81 68.70
N SER A 278 8.29 57.78 68.71
CA SER A 278 9.07 58.80 67.97
C SER A 278 8.75 58.69 66.47
N PRO A 279 8.50 59.82 65.77
CA PRO A 279 8.24 59.82 64.33
C PRO A 279 9.29 59.04 63.53
N ASP A 280 10.55 59.10 63.95
CA ASP A 280 11.66 58.40 63.29
C ASP A 280 11.67 56.90 63.54
N MET A 281 11.26 56.43 64.73
CA MET A 281 11.11 55.00 64.98
C MET A 281 9.97 54.41 64.15
N ARG A 282 8.86 55.16 63.99
CA ARG A 282 7.74 54.79 63.10
C ARG A 282 8.12 54.85 61.62
N ARG A 283 9.01 55.76 61.23
CA ARG A 283 9.53 55.87 59.86
C ARG A 283 10.48 54.73 59.53
N ASN A 284 11.39 54.38 60.45
CA ASN A 284 12.28 53.22 60.31
C ASN A 284 11.54 51.89 60.39
N GLN A 285 10.51 51.76 61.23
CA GLN A 285 9.63 50.58 61.22
C GLN A 285 8.85 50.45 59.91
N ARG A 286 8.35 51.55 59.35
CA ARG A 286 7.73 51.54 58.01
C ARG A 286 8.73 51.14 56.93
N ARG A 287 9.95 51.68 56.95
CA ARG A 287 11.00 51.36 55.98
C ARG A 287 11.46 49.90 56.09
N MET A 288 11.58 49.36 57.30
CA MET A 288 11.84 47.93 57.52
C MET A 288 10.67 47.06 57.06
N ALA A 289 9.42 47.48 57.29
CA ALA A 289 8.24 46.77 56.80
C ALA A 289 8.16 46.78 55.27
N GLU A 290 8.48 47.90 54.62
CA GLU A 290 8.56 48.05 53.17
C GLU A 290 9.68 47.20 52.57
N LEU A 291 10.87 47.19 53.18
CA LEU A 291 11.97 46.31 52.78
C LEU A 291 11.60 44.83 52.95
N ASN A 292 11.01 44.45 54.08
CA ASN A 292 10.56 43.07 54.31
C ASN A 292 9.40 42.65 53.40
N ALA A 293 8.54 43.58 52.97
CA ALA A 293 7.53 43.33 51.96
C ALA A 293 8.15 43.17 50.57
N THR A 294 9.22 43.91 50.27
CA THR A 294 9.96 43.80 49.00
C THR A 294 10.75 42.49 48.96
N ILE A 295 11.38 42.10 50.05
CA ILE A 295 12.06 40.80 50.21
C ILE A 295 11.07 39.66 49.99
N ARG A 296 9.90 39.70 50.63
CA ARG A 296 8.85 38.69 50.40
C ARG A 296 8.38 38.62 48.95
N LYS A 297 8.16 39.76 48.30
CA LYS A 297 7.82 39.79 46.86
C LYS A 297 8.92 39.21 45.97
N LEU A 298 10.19 39.43 46.34
CA LEU A 298 11.33 38.85 45.62
C LEU A 298 11.44 37.35 45.88
N GLU A 299 11.18 36.88 47.11
CA GLU A 299 11.13 35.46 47.45
C GLU A 299 10.01 34.74 46.70
N ASP A 300 8.80 35.33 46.65
CA ASP A 300 7.67 34.80 45.88
C ASP A 300 8.00 34.73 44.38
N ARG A 301 8.62 35.78 43.84
CA ARG A 301 9.07 35.80 42.44
C ARG A 301 10.17 34.77 42.16
N ASN A 302 11.07 34.54 43.11
CA ASN A 302 12.13 33.55 42.98
C ASN A 302 11.58 32.12 43.06
N SER A 303 10.55 31.89 43.87
CA SER A 303 9.80 30.62 43.91
C SER A 303 9.15 30.33 42.57
N LEU A 304 8.44 31.31 41.98
CA LEU A 304 7.81 31.18 40.66
C LEU A 304 8.82 30.91 39.55
N LEU A 305 9.95 31.59 39.54
CA LEU A 305 11.04 31.32 38.58
C LEU A 305 11.62 29.91 38.77
N GLY A 306 11.69 29.42 40.00
CA GLY A 306 12.07 28.04 40.32
C GLY A 306 11.10 27.02 39.73
N ASP A 307 9.80 27.27 39.86
CA ASP A 307 8.74 26.42 39.32
C ASP A 307 8.73 26.44 37.78
N GLU A 308 8.86 27.61 37.16
CA GLU A 308 9.01 27.77 35.71
C GLU A 308 10.23 27.02 35.17
N ARG A 309 11.38 27.11 35.85
CA ARG A 309 12.60 26.37 35.49
C ARG A 309 12.38 24.86 35.55
N ASN A 310 11.67 24.37 36.57
CA ASN A 310 11.37 22.94 36.73
C ASN A 310 10.41 22.44 35.65
N GLU A 311 9.40 23.22 35.32
CA GLU A 311 8.43 22.91 34.28
C GLU A 311 9.07 22.90 32.88
N LEU A 312 9.97 23.85 32.59
CA LEU A 312 10.77 23.85 31.36
C LEU A 312 11.66 22.60 31.28
N LEU A 313 12.28 22.20 32.39
CA LEU A 313 13.12 21.00 32.44
C LEU A 313 12.30 19.72 32.19
N LYS A 314 11.05 19.69 32.67
CA LYS A 314 10.12 18.60 32.41
C LYS A 314 9.71 18.52 30.93
N ARG A 315 9.39 19.66 30.31
CA ARG A 315 9.09 19.75 28.87
C ARG A 315 10.28 19.36 27.99
N VAL A 316 11.50 19.72 28.38
CA VAL A 316 12.71 19.27 27.68
C VAL A 316 12.84 17.75 27.73
N ARG A 317 12.67 17.13 28.91
CA ARG A 317 12.71 15.66 29.05
C ARG A 317 11.59 14.95 28.28
N GLU A 318 10.40 15.53 28.22
CA GLU A 318 9.27 15.00 27.44
C GLU A 318 9.53 15.12 25.94
N SER A 319 10.09 16.23 25.47
CA SER A 319 10.52 16.41 24.07
C SER A 319 11.62 15.43 23.69
N GLU A 320 12.63 15.22 24.54
CA GLU A 320 13.68 14.21 24.34
C GLU A 320 13.11 12.79 24.26
N LYS A 321 12.14 12.45 25.12
CA LYS A 321 11.43 11.17 25.07
C LYS A 321 10.65 11.00 23.75
N GLN A 322 10.04 12.05 23.23
CA GLN A 322 9.29 12.02 21.97
C GLN A 322 10.23 11.94 20.74
N CYS A 323 11.40 12.57 20.79
CA CYS A 323 12.40 12.55 19.72
C CYS A 323 13.17 11.22 19.63
N LYS A 324 13.35 10.50 20.74
CA LYS A 324 14.09 9.23 20.79
C LYS A 324 13.59 8.15 19.80
N PRO A 325 12.29 7.80 19.74
CA PRO A 325 11.80 6.82 18.76
C PRO A 325 11.93 7.28 17.31
N LEU A 326 11.91 8.60 17.05
CA LEU A 326 12.13 9.15 15.71
C LEU A 326 13.60 9.00 15.29
N LEU A 327 14.54 9.23 16.21
CA LEU A 327 15.96 8.99 15.97
C LEU A 327 16.26 7.50 15.74
N ASP A 328 15.63 6.60 16.50
CA ASP A 328 15.79 5.16 16.32
C ASP A 328 15.19 4.68 15.00
N LYS A 329 14.02 5.22 14.61
CA LYS A 329 13.40 4.98 13.30
C LYS A 329 14.27 5.51 12.16
N ASN A 330 14.88 6.68 12.32
CA ASN A 330 15.78 7.26 11.32
C ASN A 330 17.04 6.41 11.14
N LYS A 331 17.64 5.91 12.22
CA LYS A 331 18.77 4.95 12.14
C LYS A 331 18.41 3.66 11.39
N LEU A 332 17.23 3.11 11.64
CA LEU A 332 16.72 1.93 10.92
C LEU A 332 16.51 2.20 9.43
N LEU A 333 15.96 3.37 9.08
CA LEU A 333 15.79 3.79 7.69
C LEU A 333 17.12 4.03 6.99
N SER A 334 18.10 4.64 7.65
CA SER A 334 19.47 4.77 7.13
C SER A 334 20.07 3.40 6.82
N LYS A 335 19.98 2.44 7.75
CA LYS A 335 20.48 1.07 7.52
C LYS A 335 19.79 0.40 6.33
N ARG A 336 18.46 0.56 6.20
CA ARG A 336 17.70 0.02 5.06
C ARG A 336 18.09 0.69 3.73
N ASN A 337 18.37 1.99 3.74
CA ASN A 337 18.90 2.70 2.57
C ASN A 337 20.29 2.20 2.18
N ASP A 338 21.16 1.91 3.15
CA ASP A 338 22.48 1.33 2.89
C ASP A 338 22.36 -0.07 2.25
N ASP A 339 21.46 -0.91 2.76
CA ASP A 339 21.18 -2.26 2.21
C ASP A 339 20.60 -2.20 0.78
N LEU A 340 19.70 -1.26 0.53
CA LEU A 340 19.15 -1.02 -0.82
C LEU A 340 20.22 -0.50 -1.77
N THR A 341 21.08 0.41 -1.31
CA THR A 341 22.19 0.95 -2.12
C THR A 341 23.15 -0.17 -2.52
N GLN A 342 23.50 -1.08 -1.59
CA GLN A 342 24.31 -2.26 -1.89
C GLN A 342 23.62 -3.20 -2.90
N THR A 343 22.31 -3.36 -2.81
CA THR A 343 21.53 -4.20 -3.74
C THR A 343 21.51 -3.60 -5.14
N ILE A 344 21.30 -2.29 -5.25
CA ILE A 344 21.36 -1.53 -6.51
C ILE A 344 22.74 -1.68 -7.13
N GLN A 345 23.81 -1.50 -6.35
CA GLN A 345 25.18 -1.63 -6.84
C GLN A 345 25.47 -3.03 -7.41
N LYS A 346 24.99 -4.10 -6.75
CA LYS A 346 25.09 -5.47 -7.27
C LYS A 346 24.30 -5.67 -8.57
N LEU A 347 23.13 -5.05 -8.70
CA LEU A 347 22.32 -5.12 -9.92
C LEU A 347 22.96 -4.34 -11.07
N GLU A 348 23.56 -3.17 -10.79
CA GLU A 348 24.34 -2.39 -11.75
C GLU A 348 25.57 -3.16 -12.25
N GLU A 349 26.26 -3.89 -11.36
CA GLU A 349 27.37 -4.77 -11.73
C GLU A 349 26.91 -5.94 -12.62
N LYS A 350 25.78 -6.57 -12.29
CA LYS A 350 25.17 -7.59 -13.17
C LYS A 350 24.80 -7.02 -14.54
N LEU A 351 24.23 -5.82 -14.57
CA LEU A 351 23.85 -5.16 -15.82
C LEU A 351 25.07 -4.80 -16.66
N LYS A 352 26.17 -4.35 -16.04
CA LYS A 352 27.46 -4.13 -16.74
C LYS A 352 28.02 -5.42 -17.32
N SER A 353 27.95 -6.54 -16.58
CA SER A 353 28.38 -7.84 -17.07
C SER A 353 27.54 -8.31 -18.26
N LEU A 354 26.22 -8.20 -18.17
CA LEU A 354 25.31 -8.54 -19.28
C LEU A 354 25.50 -7.61 -20.49
N MET A 355 25.73 -6.32 -20.27
CA MET A 355 26.07 -5.39 -21.35
C MET A 355 27.36 -5.79 -22.05
N LYS A 356 28.38 -6.19 -21.29
CA LYS A 356 29.65 -6.67 -21.84
C LYS A 356 29.47 -7.95 -22.65
N GLU A 357 28.73 -8.92 -22.13
CA GLU A 357 28.41 -10.17 -22.83
C GLU A 357 27.61 -9.92 -24.12
N ASN A 358 26.66 -8.98 -24.08
CA ASN A 358 25.89 -8.57 -25.26
C ASN A 358 26.76 -7.89 -26.32
N LEU A 359 27.75 -7.10 -25.87
CA LEU A 359 28.75 -6.48 -26.76
C LEU A 359 29.67 -7.54 -27.37
N GLU A 360 30.14 -8.51 -26.59
CA GLU A 360 30.92 -9.65 -27.06
C GLU A 360 30.13 -10.50 -28.06
N MET A 361 28.83 -10.74 -27.83
CA MET A 361 27.94 -11.42 -28.79
C MET A 361 27.78 -10.62 -30.08
N LYS A 362 27.62 -9.30 -30.00
CA LYS A 362 27.55 -8.43 -31.19
C LYS A 362 28.87 -8.39 -31.95
N GLU A 363 30.01 -8.37 -31.27
CA GLU A 363 31.32 -8.46 -31.92
C GLU A 363 31.52 -9.84 -32.57
N ARG A 364 31.08 -10.93 -31.94
CA ARG A 364 31.07 -12.26 -32.58
C ARG A 364 30.24 -12.27 -33.85
N ILE A 365 29.02 -11.73 -33.82
CA ILE A 365 28.13 -11.60 -34.99
C ILE A 365 28.77 -10.70 -36.07
N ASN A 366 29.40 -9.58 -35.69
CA ASN A 366 30.04 -8.65 -36.63
C ASN A 366 31.42 -9.11 -37.13
N SER A 367 32.07 -10.05 -36.44
CA SER A 367 33.33 -10.67 -36.86
C SER A 367 33.14 -11.74 -37.94
N HIS A 368 31.90 -12.19 -38.17
CA HIS A 368 31.54 -12.93 -39.37
C HIS A 368 31.56 -11.97 -40.58
N PRO A 369 32.29 -12.29 -41.66
CA PRO A 369 32.33 -11.43 -42.84
C PRO A 369 30.91 -11.20 -43.37
N PRO A 370 30.53 -9.98 -43.76
CA PRO A 370 29.24 -9.77 -44.40
C PRO A 370 29.22 -10.60 -45.68
N LEU A 371 28.19 -11.44 -45.85
CA LEU A 371 27.95 -12.25 -47.04
C LEU A 371 27.98 -11.36 -48.30
N LYS A 372 29.17 -11.17 -48.87
CA LYS A 372 29.36 -10.57 -50.18
C LYS A 372 28.70 -11.52 -51.16
N LYS A 373 27.66 -11.02 -51.84
CA LYS A 373 26.94 -11.65 -52.97
C LYS A 373 27.83 -12.66 -53.71
N LEU A 374 27.66 -13.94 -53.41
CA LEU A 374 28.25 -15.05 -54.17
C LEU A 374 27.47 -15.14 -55.48
N LYS A 375 28.16 -14.91 -56.60
CA LYS A 375 27.57 -14.80 -57.94
C LYS A 375 27.79 -16.04 -58.81
N SER A 376 28.31 -17.13 -58.27
CA SER A 376 28.61 -18.36 -59.01
C SER A 376 28.42 -19.60 -58.15
N LEU A 377 27.89 -20.67 -58.76
CA LEU A 377 27.61 -21.97 -58.13
C LEU A 377 28.89 -22.62 -57.57
N ASN A 378 30.04 -22.35 -58.18
CA ASN A 378 31.34 -22.87 -57.75
C ASN A 378 31.84 -22.25 -56.43
N ASP A 379 31.36 -21.06 -56.06
CA ASP A 379 31.74 -20.41 -54.80
C ASP A 379 30.90 -20.91 -53.62
N LEU A 380 29.75 -21.57 -53.87
CA LEU A 380 28.91 -22.17 -52.84
C LEU A 380 29.47 -23.50 -52.34
N ASP A 381 29.99 -24.35 -53.25
CA ASP A 381 30.63 -25.62 -52.88
C ASP A 381 31.89 -25.37 -52.06
N GLN A 382 32.73 -24.42 -52.46
CA GLN A 382 33.94 -24.09 -51.70
C GLN A 382 33.62 -23.50 -50.32
N ALA A 383 32.53 -22.72 -50.19
CA ALA A 383 32.09 -22.18 -48.91
C ALA A 383 31.49 -23.25 -47.99
N HIS A 384 30.78 -24.24 -48.56
CA HIS A 384 30.29 -25.39 -47.82
C HIS A 384 31.44 -26.26 -47.31
N ASP A 385 32.42 -26.54 -48.18
CA ASP A 385 33.63 -27.30 -47.81
C ASP A 385 34.45 -26.56 -46.74
N ASP A 386 34.59 -25.24 -46.83
CA ASP A 386 35.29 -24.43 -45.81
C ASP A 386 34.54 -24.42 -44.46
N GLN A 387 33.20 -24.47 -44.49
CA GLN A 387 32.35 -24.53 -43.29
C GLN A 387 32.39 -25.91 -42.64
N GLU A 388 32.44 -26.97 -43.44
CA GLU A 388 32.63 -28.36 -42.98
C GLU A 388 34.03 -28.57 -42.41
N ILE A 389 35.08 -28.00 -43.03
CA ILE A 389 36.45 -28.00 -42.50
C ILE A 389 36.52 -27.22 -41.16
N ALA A 390 35.82 -26.10 -41.03
CA ALA A 390 35.77 -25.34 -39.78
C ALA A 390 35.06 -26.10 -38.65
N PHE A 391 33.96 -26.79 -38.98
CA PHE A 391 33.23 -27.64 -38.04
C PHE A 391 34.10 -28.83 -37.57
N LEU A 392 34.77 -29.50 -38.50
CA LEU A 392 35.68 -30.61 -38.18
C LEU A 392 36.88 -30.14 -37.35
N LYS A 393 37.44 -28.95 -37.62
CA LYS A 393 38.50 -28.37 -36.77
C LYS A 393 38.02 -28.09 -35.35
N LEU A 394 36.79 -27.61 -35.19
CA LEU A 394 36.21 -27.34 -33.86
C LEU A 394 35.97 -28.65 -33.11
N GLN A 395 35.45 -29.67 -33.79
CA GLN A 395 35.25 -31.01 -33.21
C GLN A 395 36.58 -31.66 -32.82
N VAL A 396 37.64 -31.47 -33.62
CA VAL A 396 39.00 -31.94 -33.28
C VAL A 396 39.55 -31.20 -32.07
N LEU A 397 39.34 -29.89 -31.94
CA LEU A 397 39.76 -29.12 -30.75
C LEU A 397 39.00 -29.56 -29.49
N GLU A 398 37.71 -29.83 -29.61
CA GLU A 398 36.87 -30.29 -28.50
C GLU A 398 37.25 -31.70 -28.07
N GLN A 399 37.48 -32.61 -29.02
CA GLN A 399 38.04 -33.94 -28.74
C GLN A 399 39.44 -33.86 -28.13
N GLN A 400 40.29 -32.92 -28.59
CA GLN A 400 41.61 -32.71 -28.00
C GLN A 400 41.52 -32.20 -26.56
N SER A 401 40.59 -31.29 -26.26
CA SER A 401 40.32 -30.82 -24.90
C SER A 401 39.87 -31.96 -23.99
N MET A 402 38.98 -32.82 -24.49
CA MET A 402 38.48 -33.99 -23.77
C MET A 402 39.60 -35.00 -23.51
N ILE A 403 40.47 -35.23 -24.51
CA ILE A 403 41.67 -36.07 -24.37
C ILE A 403 42.63 -35.48 -23.32
N ASP A 404 42.84 -34.17 -23.30
CA ASP A 404 43.70 -33.50 -22.34
C ASP A 404 43.13 -33.59 -20.90
N GLU A 405 41.81 -33.44 -20.75
CA GLU A 405 41.11 -33.66 -19.47
C GLU A 405 41.23 -35.09 -18.96
N LEU A 406 40.94 -36.07 -19.84
CA LEU A 406 41.07 -37.49 -19.51
C LEU A 406 42.53 -37.87 -19.21
N THR A 407 43.50 -37.25 -19.89
CA THR A 407 44.93 -37.43 -19.62
C THR A 407 45.31 -36.87 -18.25
N ARG A 408 44.84 -35.66 -17.91
CA ARG A 408 45.03 -35.05 -16.58
C ARG A 408 44.40 -35.91 -15.47
N ASP A 409 43.22 -36.46 -15.69
CA ASP A 409 42.54 -37.30 -14.71
C ASP A 409 43.18 -38.67 -14.56
N ARG A 410 43.69 -39.26 -15.64
CA ARG A 410 44.54 -40.46 -15.60
C ARG A 410 45.82 -40.21 -14.80
N GLU A 411 46.47 -39.06 -14.96
CA GLU A 411 47.65 -38.70 -14.16
C GLU A 411 47.31 -38.52 -12.68
N LYS A 412 46.19 -37.87 -12.34
CA LYS A 412 45.69 -37.77 -10.95
C LYS A 412 45.38 -39.15 -10.37
N LEU A 413 44.78 -40.05 -11.14
CA LEU A 413 44.51 -41.43 -10.75
C LEU A 413 45.78 -42.25 -10.55
N LEU A 414 46.80 -42.08 -11.41
CA LEU A 414 48.10 -42.72 -11.25
C LEU A 414 48.84 -42.20 -10.01
N ARG A 415 48.73 -40.90 -9.69
CA ARG A 415 49.23 -40.33 -8.43
C ARG A 415 48.49 -40.89 -7.21
N LYS A 416 47.17 -41.05 -7.27
CA LYS A 416 46.35 -41.69 -6.20
C LYS A 416 46.65 -43.19 -6.05
N LYS A 417 46.89 -43.92 -7.14
CA LYS A 417 47.22 -45.36 -7.15
C LYS A 417 48.63 -45.64 -6.63
N ARG A 418 49.56 -44.68 -6.73
CA ARG A 418 50.89 -44.75 -6.09
C ARG A 418 50.86 -44.60 -4.57
N HIS A 419 49.81 -43.99 -3.99
CA HIS A 419 49.71 -43.77 -2.53
C HIS A 419 48.91 -44.85 -1.78
N LYS A 420 48.37 -45.87 -2.47
CA LYS A 420 47.56 -46.94 -1.87
C LYS A 420 48.21 -48.32 -2.06
N ARG A 421 49.43 -48.49 -1.53
CA ARG A 421 50.02 -49.80 -1.22
C ARG A 421 50.67 -49.76 0.17
N SER A 422 49.88 -50.02 1.20
CA SER A 422 50.31 -50.57 2.51
C SER A 422 49.04 -50.93 3.31
N SER A 423 48.53 -52.16 3.21
CA SER A 423 48.73 -53.32 4.11
C SER A 423 48.00 -53.23 5.48
N ARG A 424 46.84 -53.90 5.59
CA ARG A 424 46.50 -55.04 6.50
C ARG A 424 45.01 -55.09 6.92
N PRO A 425 44.47 -56.28 7.28
CA PRO A 425 43.03 -56.59 7.21
C PRO A 425 42.38 -56.85 8.58
N ILE A 426 41.06 -56.65 8.73
CA ILE A 426 40.28 -57.08 9.91
C ILE A 426 38.94 -57.73 9.53
N LYS A 427 38.58 -58.74 10.33
CA LYS A 427 37.57 -59.79 10.19
C LYS A 427 36.15 -59.38 10.65
N ARG A 428 35.21 -60.32 10.42
CA ARG A 428 33.75 -60.31 10.52
C ARG A 428 33.15 -60.35 11.96
N HIS A 429 31.88 -59.89 12.05
CA HIS A 429 30.68 -60.48 12.73
C HIS A 429 30.30 -60.17 14.21
N ILE A 430 28.96 -60.28 14.46
CA ILE A 430 28.15 -60.46 15.72
C ILE A 430 27.60 -59.15 16.37
N VAL A 431 26.30 -58.77 16.30
CA VAL A 431 25.01 -59.23 16.94
C VAL A 431 24.78 -58.72 18.39
N VAL A 432 23.78 -57.82 18.50
CA VAL A 432 22.72 -57.57 19.54
C VAL A 432 23.12 -57.41 21.03
N ASP A 433 22.83 -56.24 21.64
CA ASP A 433 21.70 -56.05 22.60
C ASP A 433 21.54 -54.59 23.12
N THR A 434 20.28 -54.13 23.11
CA THR A 434 19.54 -53.21 24.02
C THR A 434 20.13 -51.87 24.51
N PHE A 435 19.44 -50.74 24.23
CA PHE A 435 18.44 -50.07 25.11
C PHE A 435 18.13 -48.63 24.66
N PHE A 436 16.85 -48.22 24.77
CA PHE A 436 16.28 -46.85 24.74
C PHE A 436 16.38 -46.08 23.40
N GLY A 437 15.32 -45.58 22.75
CA GLY A 437 13.89 -45.47 23.04
C GLY A 437 13.32 -44.47 22.02
N TYR A 438 12.40 -44.93 21.16
CA TYR A 438 11.45 -44.12 20.39
C TYR A 438 10.53 -43.36 21.40
N ASP A 439 9.84 -42.26 21.12
CA ASP A 439 9.13 -41.91 19.90
C ASP A 439 8.71 -40.42 19.92
N GLU A 440 8.13 -40.02 18.79
CA GLU A 440 7.63 -38.76 18.28
C GLU A 440 6.55 -37.97 19.06
N GLU A 441 6.42 -36.69 18.63
CA GLU A 441 5.18 -35.90 18.51
C GLU A 441 4.44 -35.52 19.82
N SER A 442 3.60 -34.50 19.94
CA SER A 442 3.15 -33.35 19.14
C SER A 442 2.19 -32.58 20.07
N MET A 443 2.14 -31.25 19.90
CA MET A 443 1.07 -30.30 20.25
C MET A 443 0.48 -30.15 21.69
N ASP A 444 0.31 -28.86 22.00
CA ASP A 444 -0.77 -28.20 22.74
C ASP A 444 -0.68 -27.86 24.24
N SER A 445 -0.60 -26.54 24.43
CA SER A 445 -1.51 -25.68 25.18
C SER A 445 -1.61 -25.76 26.72
N GLU A 446 -1.26 -24.59 27.27
CA GLU A 446 -1.99 -23.83 28.29
C GLU A 446 -1.71 -24.01 29.80
N THR A 447 -1.65 -22.83 30.44
CA THR A 447 -1.97 -22.50 31.83
C THR A 447 -0.95 -22.77 32.96
N SER A 448 -0.06 -21.80 33.12
CA SER A 448 0.05 -20.87 34.27
C SER A 448 -0.43 -21.28 35.68
N SER A 449 0.48 -21.02 36.65
CA SER A 449 0.31 -20.65 38.08
C SER A 449 -0.05 -21.77 39.07
N VAL A 450 0.85 -22.23 39.96
CA VAL A 450 1.45 -21.58 41.15
C VAL A 450 0.42 -21.03 42.15
N ALA A 451 0.07 -21.86 43.14
CA ALA A 451 -0.11 -21.41 44.53
C ALA A 451 0.04 -22.60 45.51
N SER A 452 0.74 -22.31 46.60
CA SER A 452 1.31 -23.23 47.58
C SER A 452 0.40 -23.42 48.80
N PHE A 453 0.33 -24.68 49.26
CA PHE A 453 0.19 -25.16 50.65
C PHE A 453 -0.74 -24.41 51.65
N ARG A 454 -1.69 -25.15 52.23
CA ARG A 454 -1.74 -25.39 53.70
C ARG A 454 -2.29 -26.78 54.05
N MET A 455 -1.48 -27.46 54.88
CA MET A 455 -1.78 -28.54 55.83
C MET A 455 -2.84 -28.12 56.86
N ASP A 456 -3.50 -28.95 57.68
CA ASP A 456 -3.74 -30.40 57.84
C ASP A 456 -4.87 -30.49 58.92
N ARG A 457 -5.34 -31.69 59.19
CA ARG A 457 -6.63 -32.12 59.77
C ARG A 457 -6.92 -31.78 61.25
N THR A 458 -8.23 -31.83 61.57
CA THR A 458 -8.90 -31.94 62.90
C THR A 458 -9.24 -33.42 63.20
N PRO A 459 -9.86 -33.86 64.34
CA PRO A 459 -9.90 -33.41 65.76
C PRO A 459 -9.85 -34.56 66.84
N ALA A 460 -9.83 -34.17 68.14
CA ALA A 460 -10.43 -34.83 69.36
C ALA A 460 -9.86 -36.19 69.88
N THR A 461 -9.75 -36.56 71.17
CA THR A 461 -10.08 -36.12 72.58
C THR A 461 -9.50 -37.23 73.53
N PRO A 462 -9.73 -37.29 74.87
CA PRO A 462 -9.41 -36.39 75.99
C PRO A 462 -8.66 -37.12 77.16
N GLU A 463 -8.02 -36.43 78.11
CA GLU A 463 -7.82 -36.91 79.50
C GLU A 463 -7.29 -35.80 80.44
N GLU A 464 -7.32 -36.08 81.75
CA GLU A 464 -7.62 -35.22 82.90
C GLU A 464 -6.55 -34.22 83.41
N ASP A 465 -7.06 -33.22 84.15
CA ASP A 465 -6.58 -32.71 85.45
C ASP A 465 -5.48 -31.63 85.63
N LEU A 466 -5.88 -30.61 86.42
CA LEU A 466 -5.11 -29.66 87.26
C LEU A 466 -4.39 -28.46 86.59
N ASP A 467 -5.09 -27.32 86.40
CA ASP A 467 -4.60 -25.96 86.76
C ASP A 467 -5.55 -24.81 86.32
N ASP A 468 -6.82 -24.82 86.77
CA ASP A 468 -7.81 -23.82 86.33
C ASP A 468 -7.62 -22.40 86.92
N SER A 469 -6.76 -22.21 87.93
CA SER A 469 -6.63 -20.90 88.58
C SER A 469 -5.50 -20.02 88.02
N LEU A 470 -4.46 -20.60 87.40
CA LEU A 470 -3.37 -19.85 86.75
C LEU A 470 -3.64 -19.63 85.25
N ALA A 471 -4.29 -20.60 84.59
CA ALA A 471 -4.73 -20.47 83.21
C ALA A 471 -5.72 -19.32 83.03
N ASN A 472 -6.54 -19.02 84.04
CA ASN A 472 -7.54 -17.96 83.98
C ASN A 472 -6.89 -16.56 83.99
N GLU A 473 -5.89 -16.32 84.84
CA GLU A 473 -5.14 -15.04 84.88
C GLU A 473 -4.31 -14.81 83.60
N GLU A 474 -3.67 -15.86 83.08
CA GLU A 474 -2.92 -15.79 81.82
C GLU A 474 -3.87 -15.56 80.62
N SER A 475 -5.04 -16.20 80.62
CA SER A 475 -6.07 -16.00 79.61
C SER A 475 -6.66 -14.59 79.65
N GLU A 476 -6.79 -13.98 80.83
CA GLU A 476 -7.30 -12.62 80.99
C GLU A 476 -6.26 -11.57 80.58
N LEU A 477 -4.97 -11.81 80.85
CA LEU A 477 -3.87 -10.99 80.34
C LEU A 477 -3.74 -11.11 78.82
N ARG A 478 -3.86 -12.32 78.26
CA ARG A 478 -3.96 -12.54 76.81
C ARG A 478 -5.15 -11.81 76.21
N PHE A 479 -6.31 -11.86 76.85
CA PHE A 479 -7.50 -11.17 76.36
C PHE A 479 -7.31 -9.65 76.34
N ARG A 480 -6.71 -9.07 77.39
CA ARG A 480 -6.37 -7.64 77.42
C ARG A 480 -5.33 -7.27 76.37
N GLN A 481 -4.33 -8.13 76.15
CA GLN A 481 -3.33 -7.92 75.10
C GLN A 481 -3.94 -8.01 73.71
N LEU A 482 -4.76 -9.04 73.45
CA LEU A 482 -5.48 -9.23 72.20
C LEU A 482 -6.44 -8.07 71.93
N THR A 483 -7.06 -7.50 72.97
CA THR A 483 -7.92 -6.33 72.83
C THR A 483 -7.13 -5.08 72.44
N ARG A 484 -5.93 -4.87 73.01
CA ARG A 484 -5.04 -3.77 72.61
C ARG A 484 -4.52 -3.97 71.19
N GLU A 485 -4.15 -5.19 70.83
CA GLU A 485 -3.72 -5.54 69.47
C GLU A 485 -4.86 -5.39 68.47
N TYR A 486 -6.08 -5.78 68.82
CA TYR A 486 -7.27 -5.57 68.00
C TYR A 486 -7.57 -4.08 67.79
N GLN A 487 -7.48 -3.25 68.84
CA GLN A 487 -7.64 -1.80 68.71
C GLN A 487 -6.50 -1.14 67.92
N ALA A 488 -5.27 -1.65 68.04
CA ALA A 488 -4.12 -1.20 67.24
C ALA A 488 -4.31 -1.60 65.78
N LEU A 489 -4.84 -2.80 65.51
CA LEU A 489 -5.15 -3.29 64.17
C LEU A 489 -6.33 -2.52 63.56
N GLN A 490 -7.36 -2.17 64.33
CA GLN A 490 -8.46 -1.31 63.88
C GLN A 490 -7.95 0.09 63.53
N ARG A 491 -7.04 0.66 64.33
CA ARG A 491 -6.39 1.94 64.01
C ARG A 491 -5.49 1.84 62.78
N ALA A 492 -4.72 0.77 62.65
CA ALA A 492 -3.89 0.51 61.47
C ALA A 492 -4.75 0.29 60.22
N TYR A 493 -5.87 -0.43 60.34
CA TYR A 493 -6.82 -0.66 59.26
C TYR A 493 -7.53 0.64 58.85
N ALA A 494 -7.91 1.49 59.81
CA ALA A 494 -8.45 2.81 59.53
C ALA A 494 -7.44 3.71 58.79
N LEU A 495 -6.17 3.71 59.20
CA LEU A 495 -5.08 4.42 58.49
C LEU A 495 -4.81 3.83 57.09
N LEU A 496 -4.94 2.52 56.93
CA LEU A 496 -4.84 1.84 55.62
C LEU A 496 -6.03 2.16 54.73
N GLN A 497 -7.22 2.35 55.29
CA GLN A 497 -8.44 2.75 54.57
C GLN A 497 -8.40 4.24 54.18
N GLU A 498 -7.77 5.07 55.01
CA GLU A 498 -7.47 6.47 54.73
C GLU A 498 -6.37 6.62 53.64
N GLN A 499 -5.39 5.70 53.59
CA GLN A 499 -4.40 5.65 52.49
C GLN A 499 -4.94 5.01 51.20
N LYS A 500 -5.77 3.97 51.26
CA LYS A 500 -6.43 3.35 50.08
C LYS A 500 -7.59 4.20 49.51
N GLY A 501 -8.00 5.25 50.23
CA GLY A 501 -9.02 6.21 49.79
C GLY A 501 -8.48 7.40 48.99
N GLY A 502 -7.21 7.40 48.60
CA GLY A 502 -6.62 8.46 47.78
C GLY A 502 -6.96 8.29 46.29
N LEU A 503 -7.56 9.31 45.68
CA LEU A 503 -7.73 9.46 44.22
C LEU A 503 -6.44 9.14 43.40
N LEU A 504 -5.27 9.27 44.02
CA LEU A 504 -3.98 8.95 43.43
C LEU A 504 -3.75 7.46 43.15
N ASP A 505 -4.28 6.53 43.96
CA ASP A 505 -4.03 5.10 43.77
C ASP A 505 -4.91 4.54 42.63
N ALA A 506 -6.17 4.97 42.57
CA ALA A 506 -7.08 4.65 41.47
C ALA A 506 -6.62 5.25 40.12
N GLU A 507 -6.01 6.44 40.12
CA GLU A 507 -5.49 7.07 38.90
C GLU A 507 -4.16 6.43 38.44
N ILE A 508 -3.31 5.99 39.37
CA ILE A 508 -2.09 5.23 39.06
C ILE A 508 -2.46 3.84 38.54
N GLU A 509 -3.43 3.16 39.14
CA GLU A 509 -3.93 1.86 38.72
C GLU A 509 -4.67 1.95 37.37
N ALA A 510 -5.46 3.00 37.13
CA ALA A 510 -6.07 3.28 35.83
C ALA A 510 -5.03 3.57 34.73
N LYS A 511 -3.97 4.34 35.05
CA LYS A 511 -2.86 4.57 34.13
C LYS A 511 -2.07 3.30 33.84
N ALA A 512 -1.82 2.46 34.85
CA ALA A 512 -1.19 1.15 34.65
C ALA A 512 -2.06 0.24 33.78
N HIS A 513 -3.39 0.27 33.97
CA HIS A 513 -4.34 -0.46 33.15
C HIS A 513 -4.37 0.04 31.71
N GLU A 514 -4.44 1.36 31.48
CA GLU A 514 -4.35 1.96 30.13
C GLU A 514 -3.02 1.62 29.45
N GLN A 515 -1.93 1.64 30.20
CA GLN A 515 -0.59 1.35 29.68
C GLN A 515 -0.46 -0.13 29.28
N LEU A 516 -0.96 -1.05 30.10
CA LEU A 516 -1.08 -2.48 29.75
C LEU A 516 -2.03 -2.70 28.56
N GLN A 517 -3.14 -1.97 28.47
CA GLN A 517 -4.06 -2.05 27.34
C GLN A 517 -3.41 -1.58 26.04
N ALA A 518 -2.62 -0.51 26.09
CA ALA A 518 -1.84 -0.01 24.97
C ALA A 518 -0.73 -0.99 24.54
N GLU A 519 -0.07 -1.65 25.50
CA GLU A 519 0.92 -2.70 25.23
C GLU A 519 0.26 -3.94 24.59
N VAL A 520 -0.88 -4.39 25.10
CA VAL A 520 -1.66 -5.50 24.51
C VAL A 520 -2.09 -5.16 23.08
N LEU A 521 -2.56 -3.95 22.81
CA LEU A 521 -2.91 -3.52 21.45
C LEU A 521 -1.68 -3.47 20.53
N ARG A 522 -0.52 -3.04 21.03
CA ARG A 522 0.75 -3.09 20.29
C ARG A 522 1.17 -4.51 19.97
N TYR A 523 1.07 -5.44 20.92
CA TYR A 523 1.40 -6.84 20.69
C TYR A 523 0.40 -7.51 19.75
N LYS A 524 -0.89 -7.17 19.81
CA LYS A 524 -1.88 -7.64 18.82
C LYS A 524 -1.56 -7.17 17.41
N ALA A 525 -1.24 -5.89 17.22
CA ALA A 525 -0.82 -5.38 15.92
C ALA A 525 0.47 -6.07 15.41
N LYS A 526 1.44 -6.31 16.31
CA LYS A 526 2.67 -7.05 16.00
C LYS A 526 2.37 -8.49 15.57
N ILE A 527 1.40 -9.16 16.21
CA ILE A 527 0.98 -10.52 15.86
C ILE A 527 0.30 -10.53 14.49
N GLU A 528 -0.63 -9.61 14.21
CA GLU A 528 -1.25 -9.50 12.88
C GLU A 528 -0.23 -9.23 11.77
N ASP A 529 0.78 -8.41 12.03
CA ASP A 529 1.86 -8.15 11.07
C ASP A 529 2.71 -9.40 10.83
N LEU A 530 3.01 -10.17 11.88
CA LEU A 530 3.75 -11.44 11.78
C LEU A 530 2.93 -12.53 11.07
N GLU A 531 1.62 -12.60 11.29
CA GLU A 531 0.71 -13.51 10.58
C GLU A 531 0.65 -13.17 9.08
N LYS A 532 0.62 -11.89 8.73
CA LYS A 532 0.72 -11.42 7.33
C LYS A 532 2.08 -11.77 6.72
N GLU A 533 3.19 -11.59 7.44
CA GLU A 533 4.51 -12.02 6.97
C GLU A 533 4.59 -13.55 6.77
N LEU A 534 3.97 -14.34 7.65
CA LEU A 534 3.95 -15.80 7.54
C LEU A 534 3.13 -16.28 6.33
N THR A 535 1.97 -15.67 6.08
CA THR A 535 1.15 -15.99 4.89
C THR A 535 1.86 -15.61 3.59
N LEU A 536 2.53 -14.46 3.55
CA LEU A 536 3.36 -14.06 2.40
C LEU A 536 4.53 -15.02 2.20
N LYS A 537 5.19 -15.47 3.28
CA LYS A 537 6.27 -16.45 3.19
C LYS A 537 5.78 -17.81 2.65
N GLY A 538 4.61 -18.28 3.09
CA GLY A 538 3.99 -19.49 2.54
C GLY A 538 3.60 -19.36 1.06
N GLN A 539 3.19 -18.17 0.61
CA GLN A 539 2.96 -17.90 -0.82
C GLN A 539 4.27 -17.90 -1.62
N VAL A 540 5.36 -17.36 -1.07
CA VAL A 540 6.69 -17.37 -1.69
C VAL A 540 7.22 -18.80 -1.83
N GLU A 541 7.15 -19.62 -0.78
CA GLU A 541 7.56 -21.04 -0.84
C GLU A 541 6.75 -21.82 -1.89
N LYS A 542 5.46 -21.53 -2.03
CA LYS A 542 4.61 -22.14 -3.07
C LYS A 542 5.03 -21.70 -4.49
N LEU A 543 5.29 -20.41 -4.69
CA LEU A 543 5.77 -19.88 -5.96
C LEU A 543 7.17 -20.39 -6.33
N GLU A 544 8.05 -20.59 -5.35
CA GLU A 544 9.36 -21.23 -5.56
C GLU A 544 9.20 -22.69 -5.98
N SER A 545 8.29 -23.43 -5.36
CA SER A 545 7.97 -24.81 -5.76
C SER A 545 7.40 -24.89 -7.18
N ASP A 546 6.48 -23.98 -7.54
CA ASP A 546 5.91 -23.92 -8.89
C ASP A 546 6.96 -23.50 -9.93
N CYS A 547 7.85 -22.57 -9.59
CA CYS A 547 8.95 -22.14 -10.45
C CYS A 547 9.93 -23.29 -10.73
N ASN A 548 10.28 -24.08 -9.69
CA ASN A 548 11.13 -25.26 -9.84
C ASN A 548 10.45 -26.33 -10.70
N ARG A 549 9.14 -26.56 -10.52
CA ARG A 549 8.36 -27.49 -11.34
C ARG A 549 8.36 -27.06 -12.82
N LEU A 550 8.09 -25.79 -13.09
CA LEU A 550 8.10 -25.24 -14.45
C LEU A 550 9.50 -25.27 -15.09
N GLN A 551 10.56 -25.06 -14.30
CA GLN A 551 11.93 -25.24 -14.79
C GLN A 551 12.22 -26.69 -15.18
N GLN A 552 11.73 -27.66 -14.40
CA GLN A 552 11.87 -29.08 -14.73
C GLN A 552 11.08 -29.43 -16.00
N GLU A 553 9.82 -29.00 -16.12
CA GLU A 553 9.01 -29.22 -17.32
C GLU A 553 9.64 -28.58 -18.58
N LEU A 554 10.23 -27.39 -18.43
CA LEU A 554 10.96 -26.73 -19.52
C LEU A 554 12.22 -27.51 -19.93
N GLN A 555 12.95 -28.08 -18.97
CA GLN A 555 14.12 -28.90 -19.24
C GLN A 555 13.72 -30.21 -19.93
N ASP A 556 12.68 -30.88 -19.45
CA ASP A 556 12.15 -32.11 -20.05
C ASP A 556 11.67 -31.87 -21.50
N SER A 557 11.05 -30.71 -21.77
CA SER A 557 10.65 -30.32 -23.12
C SER A 557 11.84 -30.04 -24.04
N LYS A 558 12.96 -29.51 -23.52
CA LYS A 558 14.19 -29.32 -24.30
C LYS A 558 14.84 -30.65 -24.63
N ASP A 559 14.95 -31.55 -23.66
CA ASP A 559 15.52 -32.88 -23.84
C ASP A 559 14.68 -33.70 -24.85
N GLN A 560 13.35 -33.56 -24.83
CA GLN A 560 12.47 -34.15 -25.86
C GLN A 560 12.71 -33.56 -27.25
N ASN A 561 12.90 -32.24 -27.37
CA ASN A 561 13.20 -31.60 -28.66
C ASN A 561 14.55 -32.05 -29.22
N GLU A 562 15.59 -32.12 -28.38
CA GLU A 562 16.90 -32.64 -28.80
C GLU A 562 16.76 -34.10 -29.28
N LEU A 563 15.98 -34.93 -28.58
CA LEU A 563 15.73 -36.31 -28.99
C LEU A 563 14.98 -36.39 -30.33
N LEU A 564 14.02 -35.49 -30.58
CA LEU A 564 13.33 -35.39 -31.86
C LEU A 564 14.26 -34.97 -32.99
N GLU A 565 15.17 -34.01 -32.75
CA GLU A 565 16.20 -33.62 -33.71
C GLU A 565 17.13 -34.79 -34.03
N PHE A 566 17.59 -35.54 -33.03
CA PHE A 566 18.36 -36.77 -33.26
C PHE A 566 17.58 -37.80 -34.07
N ARG A 567 16.29 -37.97 -33.81
CA ARG A 567 15.44 -38.90 -34.55
C ARG A 567 15.24 -38.47 -36.00
N ILE A 568 15.08 -37.17 -36.26
CA ILE A 568 14.98 -36.61 -37.61
C ILE A 568 16.30 -36.86 -38.37
N LEU A 569 17.44 -36.53 -37.76
CA LEU A 569 18.75 -36.78 -38.36
C LEU A 569 19.01 -38.26 -38.65
N GLU A 570 18.57 -39.15 -37.75
CA GLU A 570 18.67 -40.61 -37.95
C GLU A 570 17.78 -41.10 -39.11
N LEU A 571 16.61 -40.48 -39.29
CA LEU A 571 15.69 -40.76 -40.40
C LEU A 571 16.26 -40.23 -41.74
N GLU A 572 16.84 -39.04 -41.73
CA GLU A 572 17.50 -38.43 -42.89
C GLU A 572 18.75 -39.24 -43.33
N GLU A 573 19.56 -39.71 -42.39
CA GLU A 573 20.72 -40.58 -42.69
C GLU A 573 20.29 -41.97 -43.19
N ARG A 574 19.17 -42.51 -42.68
CA ARG A 574 18.55 -43.73 -43.24
C ARG A 574 18.07 -43.50 -44.67
N GLU A 575 17.49 -42.35 -44.97
CA GLU A 575 17.05 -41.97 -46.31
C GLU A 575 18.23 -41.82 -47.29
N ARG A 576 19.37 -41.26 -46.84
CA ARG A 576 20.62 -41.22 -47.64
C ARG A 576 21.25 -42.58 -47.89
N ARG A 577 21.13 -43.53 -46.93
CA ARG A 577 21.71 -44.88 -47.04
C ARG A 577 20.82 -45.89 -47.77
N SER A 578 19.56 -45.56 -48.04
CA SER A 578 18.71 -46.37 -48.93
C SER A 578 19.27 -46.37 -50.37
N PRO A 579 19.21 -47.50 -51.10
CA PRO A 579 19.56 -47.52 -52.52
C PRO A 579 18.72 -46.49 -53.28
N PRO A 580 19.29 -45.76 -54.25
CA PRO A 580 18.58 -44.69 -54.92
C PRO A 580 17.42 -45.27 -55.74
N PHE A 581 16.19 -44.94 -55.34
CA PHE A 581 14.98 -45.13 -56.15
C PHE A 581 14.99 -44.12 -57.32
N ASN A 582 15.98 -44.21 -58.21
CA ASN A 582 16.19 -43.31 -59.34
C ASN A 582 15.20 -43.53 -60.52
N HIS A 583 14.10 -44.27 -60.33
CA HIS A 583 13.08 -44.48 -61.36
C HIS A 583 11.72 -43.83 -61.06
N LEU A 584 11.55 -43.16 -59.92
CA LEU A 584 10.34 -42.39 -59.61
C LEU A 584 10.73 -40.99 -59.16
N ARG A 585 10.94 -40.10 -60.13
CA ARG A 585 10.99 -38.66 -59.89
C ARG A 585 9.61 -38.23 -59.36
N MET A 586 9.43 -38.21 -58.04
CA MET A 586 8.22 -37.68 -57.42
C MET A 586 8.23 -36.16 -57.59
N HIS A 587 7.29 -35.65 -58.38
CA HIS A 587 6.98 -34.23 -58.42
C HIS A 587 6.47 -33.79 -57.03
N PRO A 588 6.77 -32.56 -56.57
CA PRO A 588 6.26 -32.06 -55.30
C PRO A 588 4.73 -32.17 -55.28
N PHE A 589 4.20 -32.79 -54.23
CA PHE A 589 2.78 -33.08 -54.09
C PHE A 589 1.97 -31.78 -54.08
N SER A 590 0.99 -31.68 -54.98
CA SER A 590 0.01 -30.60 -54.97
C SER A 590 -1.01 -30.90 -53.88
N GLU A 591 -1.20 -29.98 -52.92
CA GLU A 591 -2.30 -29.94 -51.94
C GLU A 591 -2.80 -31.30 -51.42
N GLY A 592 -2.12 -31.87 -50.41
CA GLY A 592 -2.73 -32.82 -49.47
C GLY A 592 -3.07 -34.23 -49.98
N VAL A 593 -2.68 -34.63 -51.20
CA VAL A 593 -2.96 -35.98 -51.73
C VAL A 593 -1.67 -36.74 -52.00
N SER A 594 -1.50 -37.91 -51.38
CA SER A 594 -0.29 -38.74 -51.53
C SER A 594 -0.23 -39.45 -52.88
N ALA A 595 0.97 -39.87 -53.33
CA ALA A 595 1.15 -40.67 -54.56
C ALA A 595 0.28 -41.94 -54.57
N LEU A 596 0.16 -42.58 -53.41
CA LEU A 596 -0.67 -43.77 -53.22
C LEU A 596 -2.15 -43.42 -53.40
N GLN A 597 -2.59 -42.30 -52.83
CA GLN A 597 -3.97 -41.83 -52.93
C GLN A 597 -4.33 -41.42 -54.37
N ILE A 598 -3.39 -40.85 -55.14
CA ILE A 598 -3.56 -40.60 -56.59
C ILE A 598 -3.69 -41.92 -57.37
N TYR A 599 -2.91 -42.95 -57.02
CA TYR A 599 -2.99 -44.27 -57.66
C TYR A 599 -4.30 -44.99 -57.30
N CYS A 600 -4.68 -45.02 -56.02
CA CYS A 600 -5.96 -45.53 -55.54
C CYS A 600 -7.14 -44.83 -56.22
N MET A 601 -7.12 -43.49 -56.32
CA MET A 601 -8.14 -42.72 -57.03
C MET A 601 -8.22 -43.06 -58.52
N LYS A 602 -7.09 -43.36 -59.18
CA LYS A 602 -7.06 -43.81 -60.58
C LYS A 602 -7.65 -45.22 -60.77
N GLU A 603 -7.44 -46.10 -59.80
CA GLU A 603 -8.02 -47.45 -59.76
C GLU A 603 -9.47 -47.46 -59.21
N GLY A 604 -10.04 -46.29 -58.90
CA GLY A 604 -11.41 -46.14 -58.39
C GLY A 604 -11.58 -46.48 -56.90
N VAL A 605 -10.48 -46.73 -56.18
CA VAL A 605 -10.44 -46.96 -54.74
C VAL A 605 -10.46 -45.61 -54.02
N LYS A 606 -11.59 -45.31 -53.35
CA LYS A 606 -11.79 -44.02 -52.66
C LYS A 606 -11.50 -44.09 -51.16
N ASP A 607 -11.80 -45.22 -50.53
CA ASP A 607 -11.58 -45.47 -49.11
C ASP A 607 -10.86 -46.81 -48.93
N VAL A 608 -9.74 -46.79 -48.22
CA VAL A 608 -8.95 -47.97 -47.88
C VAL A 608 -9.25 -48.35 -46.45
N CYS A 609 -10.14 -49.32 -46.25
CA CYS A 609 -10.46 -49.84 -44.93
C CYS A 609 -9.51 -50.99 -44.58
N ILE A 610 -8.48 -50.71 -43.76
CA ILE A 610 -7.49 -51.72 -43.34
C ILE A 610 -8.15 -52.96 -42.72
N PRO A 611 -9.14 -52.84 -41.81
CA PRO A 611 -9.85 -54.00 -41.27
C PRO A 611 -10.51 -54.88 -42.33
N ASP A 612 -11.05 -54.30 -43.41
CA ASP A 612 -11.71 -55.06 -44.46
C ASP A 612 -10.70 -55.71 -45.42
N LEU A 613 -9.53 -55.07 -45.63
CA LEU A 613 -8.42 -55.67 -46.36
C LEU A 613 -7.77 -56.84 -45.62
N ILE A 614 -7.63 -56.73 -44.29
CA ILE A 614 -7.17 -57.84 -43.45
C ILE A 614 -8.13 -59.03 -43.58
N LYS A 615 -9.45 -58.80 -43.46
CA LYS A 615 -10.45 -59.88 -43.67
C LYS A 615 -10.36 -60.52 -45.05
N LEU A 616 -10.11 -59.75 -46.10
CA LEU A 616 -9.96 -60.28 -47.46
C LEU A 616 -8.67 -61.10 -47.61
N LEU A 617 -7.58 -60.70 -46.94
CA LEU A 617 -6.33 -61.47 -46.91
C LEU A 617 -6.47 -62.76 -46.11
N ASP A 618 -7.24 -62.77 -45.02
CA ASP A 618 -7.54 -63.98 -44.25
C ASP A 618 -8.31 -65.00 -45.12
N ILE A 619 -9.34 -64.55 -45.83
CA ILE A 619 -10.12 -65.40 -46.75
C ILE A 619 -9.25 -65.94 -47.88
N LEU A 620 -8.32 -65.12 -48.41
CA LEU A 620 -7.38 -65.55 -49.43
C LEU A 620 -6.36 -66.54 -48.88
N GLY A 621 -5.87 -66.34 -47.66
CA GLY A 621 -4.93 -67.21 -46.96
C GLY A 621 -5.48 -68.61 -46.66
N ASP A 622 -6.79 -68.72 -46.46
CA ASP A 622 -7.49 -70.00 -46.25
C ASP A 622 -7.63 -70.85 -47.54
N ASN A 623 -7.19 -70.33 -48.70
CA ASN A 623 -7.26 -71.06 -49.96
C ASN A 623 -6.13 -72.10 -50.10
N GLY A 624 -6.48 -73.39 -50.04
CA GLY A 624 -5.51 -74.50 -50.06
C GLY A 624 -4.70 -74.70 -51.36
N ASN A 625 -4.96 -73.90 -52.40
CA ASN A 625 -4.27 -74.00 -53.70
C ASN A 625 -3.15 -72.96 -53.90
N LEU A 626 -2.77 -72.21 -52.87
CA LEU A 626 -1.70 -71.21 -52.96
C LEU A 626 -0.30 -71.83 -53.01
N ARG A 627 0.58 -71.25 -53.84
CA ARG A 627 2.01 -71.57 -53.83
C ARG A 627 2.68 -70.97 -52.59
N ASN A 628 3.82 -71.53 -52.17
CA ASN A 628 4.56 -71.03 -50.99
C ASN A 628 4.90 -69.54 -51.08
N GLU A 629 5.23 -69.03 -52.27
CA GLU A 629 5.52 -67.61 -52.51
C GLU A 629 4.28 -66.72 -52.28
N GLU A 630 3.09 -67.21 -52.65
CA GLU A 630 1.82 -66.50 -52.49
C GLU A 630 1.36 -66.51 -51.02
N GLN A 631 1.57 -67.62 -50.32
CA GLN A 631 1.32 -67.71 -48.87
C GLN A 631 2.22 -66.74 -48.09
N VAL A 632 3.51 -66.67 -48.43
CA VAL A 632 4.45 -65.73 -47.82
C VAL A 632 4.04 -64.28 -48.11
N ALA A 633 3.61 -63.97 -49.34
CA ALA A 633 3.14 -62.64 -49.70
C ALA A 633 1.89 -62.22 -48.91
N ILE A 634 0.92 -63.13 -48.71
CA ILE A 634 -0.30 -62.87 -47.93
C ILE A 634 0.04 -62.60 -46.45
N ILE A 635 0.95 -63.38 -45.86
CA ILE A 635 1.40 -63.20 -44.46
C ILE A 635 2.13 -61.86 -44.30
N GLN A 636 3.01 -61.51 -45.25
CA GLN A 636 3.72 -60.23 -45.24
C GLN A 636 2.76 -59.06 -45.38
N ALA A 637 1.80 -59.12 -46.31
CA ALA A 637 0.78 -58.09 -46.50
C ALA A 637 -0.08 -57.91 -45.23
N SER A 638 -0.50 -59.00 -44.59
CA SER A 638 -1.29 -58.97 -43.34
C SER A 638 -0.51 -58.36 -42.19
N THR A 639 0.79 -58.66 -42.09
CA THR A 639 1.68 -58.07 -41.08
C THR A 639 1.85 -56.57 -41.28
N VAL A 640 2.07 -56.13 -42.53
CA VAL A 640 2.21 -54.70 -42.87
C VAL A 640 0.92 -53.94 -42.59
N LEU A 641 -0.23 -54.48 -42.97
CA LEU A 641 -1.54 -53.87 -42.68
C LEU A 641 -1.81 -53.79 -41.17
N SER A 642 -1.48 -54.83 -40.41
CA SER A 642 -1.64 -54.82 -38.94
C SER A 642 -0.75 -53.78 -38.26
N LEU A 643 0.48 -53.57 -38.76
CA LEU A 643 1.35 -52.51 -38.27
C LEU A 643 0.83 -51.12 -38.65
N ALA A 644 0.32 -50.96 -39.87
CA ALA A 644 -0.29 -49.71 -40.32
C ALA A 644 -1.54 -49.35 -39.49
N GLU A 645 -2.38 -50.32 -39.16
CA GLU A 645 -3.54 -50.11 -38.28
C GLU A 645 -3.14 -49.61 -36.89
N LYS A 646 -2.12 -50.23 -36.27
CA LYS A 646 -1.59 -49.77 -34.98
C LYS A 646 -1.01 -48.36 -35.03
N TRP A 647 -0.31 -48.03 -36.11
CA TRP A 647 0.24 -46.68 -36.31
C TRP A 647 -0.87 -45.64 -36.49
N ILE A 648 -1.91 -45.95 -37.26
CA ILE A 648 -3.07 -45.06 -37.44
C ILE A 648 -3.79 -44.85 -36.10
N GLN A 649 -4.06 -45.91 -35.34
CA GLN A 649 -4.67 -45.78 -34.01
C GLN A 649 -3.83 -44.92 -33.06
N GLN A 650 -2.50 -45.03 -33.13
CA GLN A 650 -1.60 -44.19 -32.35
C GLN A 650 -1.69 -42.72 -32.78
N ILE A 651 -1.74 -42.44 -34.09
CA ILE A 651 -1.90 -41.09 -34.64
C ILE A 651 -3.24 -40.51 -34.21
N GLU A 652 -4.36 -41.24 -34.38
CA GLU A 652 -5.69 -40.81 -33.97
C GLU A 652 -5.76 -40.53 -32.46
N GLY A 653 -5.12 -41.37 -31.64
CA GLY A 653 -5.00 -41.14 -30.20
C GLY A 653 -4.22 -39.87 -29.86
N THR A 654 -3.11 -39.60 -30.55
CA THR A 654 -2.35 -38.36 -30.38
C THR A 654 -3.10 -37.13 -30.87
N GLU A 655 -3.84 -37.26 -31.98
CA GLU A 655 -4.69 -36.20 -32.53
C GLU A 655 -5.81 -35.85 -31.56
N ALA A 656 -6.49 -36.84 -30.96
CA ALA A 656 -7.50 -36.61 -29.94
C ALA A 656 -6.93 -35.90 -28.70
N ALA A 657 -5.75 -36.32 -28.24
CA ALA A 657 -5.07 -35.68 -27.10
C ALA A 657 -4.65 -34.23 -27.41
N LEU A 658 -4.21 -33.93 -28.63
CA LEU A 658 -3.90 -32.58 -29.08
C LEU A 658 -5.15 -31.72 -29.18
N HIS A 659 -6.25 -32.24 -29.74
CA HIS A 659 -7.53 -31.55 -29.78
C HIS A 659 -8.03 -31.22 -28.37
N GLN A 660 -7.90 -32.14 -27.41
CA GLN A 660 -8.27 -31.88 -26.02
C GLN A 660 -7.41 -30.75 -25.42
N LYS A 661 -6.08 -30.80 -25.60
CA LYS A 661 -5.20 -29.72 -25.14
C LYS A 661 -5.53 -28.36 -25.76
N MET A 662 -5.90 -28.34 -27.03
CA MET A 662 -6.31 -27.12 -27.72
C MET A 662 -7.58 -26.52 -27.07
N MET A 663 -8.59 -27.35 -26.78
CA MET A 663 -9.80 -26.92 -26.08
C MET A 663 -9.50 -26.40 -24.66
N ASP A 664 -8.62 -27.09 -23.92
CA ASP A 664 -8.21 -26.66 -22.58
C ASP A 664 -7.52 -25.29 -22.61
N LEU A 665 -6.63 -25.07 -23.59
CA LEU A 665 -5.97 -23.78 -23.80
C LEU A 665 -6.95 -22.67 -24.20
N GLU A 666 -7.97 -22.97 -25.01
CA GLU A 666 -9.03 -22.01 -25.35
C GLU A 666 -9.82 -21.58 -24.11
N ILE A 667 -10.12 -22.52 -23.20
CA ILE A 667 -10.80 -22.25 -21.92
C ILE A 667 -9.90 -21.41 -21.00
N GLU A 668 -8.63 -21.76 -20.86
CA GLU A 668 -7.66 -21.00 -20.07
C GLU A 668 -7.50 -19.58 -20.61
N MET A 669 -7.42 -19.41 -21.93
CA MET A 669 -7.36 -18.10 -22.58
C MET A 669 -8.59 -17.26 -22.25
N GLU A 670 -9.80 -17.83 -22.30
CA GLU A 670 -11.03 -17.12 -21.95
C GLU A 670 -11.03 -16.68 -20.48
N MET A 671 -10.52 -17.52 -19.58
CA MET A 671 -10.35 -17.20 -18.16
C MET A 671 -9.35 -16.07 -17.94
N PHE A 672 -8.21 -16.09 -18.63
CA PHE A 672 -7.24 -14.99 -18.58
C PHE A 672 -7.82 -13.69 -19.14
N CYS A 673 -8.62 -13.74 -20.20
CA CYS A 673 -9.32 -12.56 -20.72
C CYS A 673 -10.28 -11.96 -19.70
N LYS A 674 -11.05 -12.80 -18.98
CA LYS A 674 -11.93 -12.34 -17.88
C LYS A 674 -11.13 -11.72 -16.74
N GLN A 675 -10.05 -12.37 -16.31
CA GLN A 675 -9.19 -11.85 -15.25
C GLN A 675 -8.53 -10.52 -15.62
N LYS A 676 -8.08 -10.38 -16.88
CA LYS A 676 -7.59 -9.12 -17.43
C LYS A 676 -8.66 -8.02 -17.35
N GLY A 677 -9.89 -8.31 -17.76
CA GLY A 677 -11.01 -7.36 -17.67
C GLY A 677 -11.24 -6.85 -16.24
N TYR A 678 -11.28 -7.74 -15.24
CA TYR A 678 -11.41 -7.32 -13.84
C TYR A 678 -10.26 -6.45 -13.35
N LEU A 679 -9.02 -6.73 -13.78
CA LEU A 679 -7.86 -5.91 -13.43
C LEU A 679 -7.91 -4.53 -14.08
N GLU A 680 -8.41 -4.42 -15.31
CA GLU A 680 -8.63 -3.15 -15.99
C GLU A 680 -9.71 -2.32 -15.27
N GLU A 681 -10.84 -2.93 -14.89
CA GLU A 681 -11.90 -2.28 -14.12
C GLU A 681 -11.40 -1.78 -12.76
N GLU A 682 -10.64 -2.59 -12.02
CA GLU A 682 -10.05 -2.19 -10.74
C GLU A 682 -9.02 -1.06 -10.91
N LEU A 683 -8.23 -1.08 -12.00
CA LEU A 683 -7.28 -0.01 -12.29
C LEU A 683 -8.01 1.31 -12.56
N ASP A 684 -9.11 1.28 -13.32
CA ASP A 684 -9.89 2.48 -13.61
C ASP A 684 -10.61 3.01 -12.37
N TYR A 685 -11.10 2.13 -11.50
CA TYR A 685 -11.62 2.53 -10.18
C TYR A 685 -10.54 3.25 -9.35
N ARG A 686 -9.31 2.72 -9.30
CA ARG A 686 -8.21 3.37 -8.57
C ARG A 686 -7.80 4.71 -9.16
N LYS A 687 -7.79 4.85 -10.49
CA LYS A 687 -7.56 6.14 -11.15
C LYS A 687 -8.64 7.15 -10.77
N GLN A 688 -9.91 6.74 -10.82
CA GLN A 688 -11.03 7.61 -10.45
C GLN A 688 -10.95 8.04 -8.98
N ALA A 689 -10.59 7.14 -8.08
CA ALA A 689 -10.40 7.46 -6.66
C ALA A 689 -9.23 8.46 -6.46
N LEU A 690 -8.14 8.29 -7.23
CA LEU A 690 -7.01 9.20 -7.22
C LEU A 690 -7.38 10.60 -7.74
N ASP A 691 -8.13 10.67 -8.85
CA ASP A 691 -8.61 11.94 -9.42
C ASP A 691 -9.54 12.67 -8.45
N GLN A 692 -10.42 11.94 -7.75
CA GLN A 692 -11.27 12.51 -6.70
C GLN A 692 -10.44 13.06 -5.54
N ALA A 693 -9.39 12.35 -5.11
CA ALA A 693 -8.49 12.82 -4.08
C ALA A 693 -7.73 14.09 -4.51
N TYR A 694 -7.26 14.16 -5.76
CA TYR A 694 -6.62 15.36 -6.31
C TYR A 694 -7.57 16.56 -6.35
N MET A 695 -8.82 16.36 -6.78
CA MET A 695 -9.85 17.41 -6.75
C MET A 695 -10.09 17.92 -5.33
N GLN A 696 -10.16 17.02 -4.34
CA GLN A 696 -10.32 17.40 -2.93
C GLN A 696 -9.12 18.18 -2.39
N ILE A 697 -7.90 17.81 -2.77
CA ILE A 697 -6.69 18.57 -2.40
C ILE A 697 -6.78 19.99 -2.98
N GLN A 698 -7.15 20.14 -4.25
CA GLN A 698 -7.30 21.45 -4.88
C GLN A 698 -8.40 22.30 -4.22
N GLU A 699 -9.55 21.70 -3.88
CA GLU A 699 -10.62 22.40 -3.14
C GLU A 699 -10.14 22.88 -1.76
N LEU A 700 -9.39 22.04 -1.05
CA LEU A 700 -8.79 22.39 0.25
C LEU A 700 -7.75 23.50 0.10
N GLU A 701 -6.87 23.41 -0.90
CA GLU A 701 -5.89 24.45 -1.22
C GLU A 701 -6.55 25.78 -1.56
N ALA A 702 -7.59 25.77 -2.40
CA ALA A 702 -8.37 26.97 -2.75
C ALA A 702 -9.07 27.56 -1.52
N THR A 703 -9.61 26.71 -0.64
CA THR A 703 -10.23 27.14 0.62
C THR A 703 -9.19 27.79 1.54
N LEU A 704 -7.99 27.21 1.62
CA LEU A 704 -6.86 27.74 2.39
C LEU A 704 -6.38 29.08 1.83
N TYR A 705 -6.29 29.20 0.50
CA TYR A 705 -5.90 30.43 -0.19
C TYR A 705 -6.91 31.56 0.03
N ASN A 706 -8.22 31.25 -0.03
CA ASN A 706 -9.29 32.20 0.25
C ASN A 706 -9.30 32.63 1.73
N ALA A 707 -9.06 31.71 2.66
CA ALA A 707 -8.93 32.03 4.09
C ALA A 707 -7.74 32.96 4.35
N LEU A 708 -6.59 32.70 3.69
CA LEU A 708 -5.41 33.56 3.75
C LEU A 708 -5.64 34.95 3.14
N GLN A 709 -6.51 35.09 2.12
CA GLN A 709 -6.85 36.39 1.52
C GLN A 709 -7.82 37.22 2.37
N GLN A 710 -8.68 36.61 3.17
CA GLN A 710 -9.64 37.34 4.01
C GLN A 710 -8.98 38.00 5.23
N ASP A 711 -7.81 37.51 5.67
CA ASP A 711 -7.01 38.15 6.72
C ASP A 711 -6.01 39.16 6.13
N LYS A 712 -6.39 40.45 6.13
CA LYS A 712 -5.50 41.55 5.70
C LYS A 712 -4.32 41.82 6.65
N VAL A 713 -4.17 41.05 7.74
CA VAL A 713 -3.15 41.25 8.77
C VAL A 713 -2.34 39.97 9.01
N ILE A 714 -1.81 39.38 7.95
CA ILE A 714 -0.61 38.54 8.08
C ILE A 714 0.55 39.34 7.50
N LYS A 715 1.18 40.16 8.37
CA LYS A 715 2.48 40.74 8.06
C LYS A 715 3.47 39.58 7.94
N TYR A 716 3.88 39.29 6.72
CA TYR A 716 4.94 38.31 6.46
C TYR A 716 6.18 38.66 7.29
N GLY A 717 6.54 37.78 8.24
CA GLY A 717 7.77 37.89 9.04
C GLY A 717 7.59 38.06 10.55
N GLU A 718 6.39 38.33 11.06
CA GLU A 718 6.14 38.32 12.52
C GLU A 718 5.62 36.94 12.98
N PRO A 719 6.16 36.36 14.08
CA PRO A 719 5.65 35.10 14.60
C PRO A 719 4.19 35.30 15.05
N LEU A 720 3.30 34.40 14.61
CA LEU A 720 1.88 34.35 15.02
C LEU A 720 1.77 34.58 16.54
N ASP A 721 0.88 35.46 16.96
CA ASP A 721 0.60 35.67 18.38
C ASP A 721 0.04 34.37 18.99
N GLU A 722 0.20 34.16 20.31
CA GLU A 722 -0.23 32.91 20.97
C GLU A 722 -1.71 32.61 20.71
N LEU A 723 -2.55 33.66 20.71
CA LEU A 723 -3.97 33.54 20.41
C LEU A 723 -4.22 33.00 18.99
N GLN A 724 -3.50 33.52 17.99
CA GLN A 724 -3.62 33.09 16.59
C GLN A 724 -3.09 31.67 16.37
N ARG A 725 -2.03 31.27 17.09
CA ARG A 725 -1.52 29.88 17.05
C ARG A 725 -2.52 28.90 17.64
N ASP A 726 -3.19 29.27 18.71
CA ASP A 726 -4.17 28.41 19.37
C ASP A 726 -5.49 28.34 18.59
N GLU A 727 -5.91 29.44 17.95
CA GLU A 727 -7.02 29.42 16.99
C GLU A 727 -6.71 28.53 15.79
N LEU A 728 -5.51 28.64 15.21
CA LEU A 728 -5.06 27.80 14.11
C LEU A 728 -4.95 26.33 14.52
N ARG A 729 -4.40 26.03 15.71
CA ARG A 729 -4.37 24.66 16.26
C ARG A 729 -5.77 24.07 16.38
N THR A 730 -6.70 24.84 16.94
CA THR A 730 -8.09 24.41 17.14
C THR A 730 -8.80 24.18 15.80
N ALA A 731 -8.55 25.03 14.81
CA ALA A 731 -9.09 24.88 13.45
C ALA A 731 -8.53 23.63 12.75
N VAL A 732 -7.22 23.40 12.84
CA VAL A 732 -6.56 22.19 12.30
C VAL A 732 -7.05 20.93 13.00
N GLU A 733 -7.27 20.95 14.30
CA GLU A 733 -7.86 19.83 15.04
C GLU A 733 -9.31 19.57 14.70
N LYS A 734 -10.11 20.61 14.46
CA LYS A 734 -11.47 20.46 13.92
C LYS A 734 -11.45 19.81 12.54
N LEU A 735 -10.57 20.27 11.65
CA LEU A 735 -10.41 19.69 10.31
C LEU A 735 -9.96 18.23 10.38
N ARG A 736 -8.96 17.91 11.22
CA ARG A 736 -8.51 16.53 11.46
C ARG A 736 -9.65 15.64 11.95
N ARG A 737 -10.42 16.09 12.95
CA ARG A 737 -11.58 15.34 13.45
C ARG A 737 -12.64 15.14 12.37
N GLN A 738 -12.88 16.13 11.53
CA GLN A 738 -13.82 16.04 10.42
C GLN A 738 -13.35 15.05 9.34
N MET A 739 -12.07 15.09 8.96
CA MET A 739 -11.49 14.13 8.02
C MET A 739 -11.53 12.70 8.58
N LEU A 740 -11.20 12.51 9.85
CA LEU A 740 -11.25 11.18 10.48
C LEU A 740 -12.67 10.61 10.50
N ARG A 741 -13.67 11.46 10.76
CA ARG A 741 -15.09 11.06 10.70
C ARG A 741 -15.51 10.68 9.29
N LYS A 742 -15.19 11.50 8.29
CA LYS A 742 -15.48 11.20 6.88
C LYS A 742 -14.77 9.95 6.40
N SER A 743 -13.51 9.73 6.78
CA SER A 743 -12.77 8.50 6.46
C SER A 743 -13.49 7.27 7.02
N ARG A 744 -13.90 7.32 8.30
CA ARG A 744 -14.65 6.21 8.92
C ARG A 744 -16.01 5.99 8.26
N GLU A 745 -16.72 7.05 7.89
CA GLU A 745 -17.98 6.93 7.13
C GLU A 745 -17.76 6.23 5.78
N TYR A 746 -16.67 6.56 5.08
CA TYR A 746 -16.29 5.92 3.82
C TYR A 746 -15.90 4.45 4.01
N ASP A 747 -15.10 4.15 5.04
CA ASP A 747 -14.70 2.77 5.38
C ASP A 747 -15.93 1.92 5.72
N CYS A 748 -16.90 2.49 6.46
CA CYS A 748 -18.17 1.83 6.76
C CYS A 748 -19.02 1.58 5.50
N GLN A 749 -19.05 2.53 4.55
CA GLN A 749 -19.75 2.36 3.27
C GLN A 749 -19.12 1.24 2.44
N ILE A 750 -17.80 1.24 2.29
CA ILE A 750 -17.08 0.18 1.56
C ILE A 750 -17.32 -1.18 2.22
N LEU A 751 -17.30 -1.26 3.54
CA LEU A 751 -17.58 -2.49 4.27
C LEU A 751 -19.01 -2.98 4.02
N GLN A 752 -19.98 -2.07 3.98
CA GLN A 752 -21.37 -2.39 3.72
C GLN A 752 -21.58 -2.91 2.28
N GLU A 753 -21.01 -2.25 1.28
CA GLU A 753 -21.04 -2.69 -0.12
C GLU A 753 -20.40 -4.08 -0.28
N ARG A 754 -19.25 -4.31 0.36
CA ARG A 754 -18.58 -5.62 0.36
C ARG A 754 -19.41 -6.70 1.04
N MET A 755 -20.09 -6.39 2.15
CA MET A 755 -21.01 -7.33 2.79
C MET A 755 -22.21 -7.68 1.91
N GLU A 756 -22.75 -6.72 1.16
CA GLU A 756 -23.84 -6.97 0.22
C GLU A 756 -23.41 -7.87 -0.95
N LEU A 757 -22.24 -7.61 -1.54
CA LEU A 757 -21.66 -8.48 -2.57
C LEU A 757 -21.40 -9.90 -2.02
N LEU A 758 -20.88 -9.99 -0.81
CA LEU A 758 -20.66 -11.28 -0.14
C LEU A 758 -21.98 -12.01 0.12
N HIS A 759 -23.05 -11.31 0.49
CA HIS A 759 -24.39 -11.90 0.61
C HIS A 759 -24.91 -12.43 -0.73
N GLN A 760 -24.75 -11.67 -1.82
CA GLN A 760 -25.14 -12.10 -3.16
C GLN A 760 -24.36 -13.34 -3.62
N ALA A 761 -23.06 -13.38 -3.34
CA ALA A 761 -22.22 -14.54 -3.63
C ALA A 761 -22.66 -15.78 -2.84
N HIS A 762 -22.93 -15.65 -1.54
CA HIS A 762 -23.44 -16.77 -0.72
C HIS A 762 -24.81 -17.25 -1.20
N GLN A 763 -25.68 -16.36 -1.68
CA GLN A 763 -26.96 -16.75 -2.28
C GLN A 763 -26.73 -17.55 -3.57
N ARG A 764 -25.83 -17.09 -4.44
CA ARG A 764 -25.46 -17.78 -5.69
C ARG A 764 -24.89 -19.18 -5.42
N ILE A 765 -24.06 -19.32 -4.39
CA ILE A 765 -23.49 -20.61 -3.97
C ILE A 765 -24.60 -21.57 -3.56
N ARG A 766 -25.53 -21.14 -2.70
CA ARG A 766 -26.69 -21.96 -2.30
C ARG A 766 -27.54 -22.40 -3.49
N ASP A 767 -27.84 -21.50 -4.41
CA ASP A 767 -28.62 -21.84 -5.61
C ASP A 767 -27.89 -22.87 -6.50
N LEU A 768 -26.55 -22.85 -6.53
CA LEU A 768 -25.73 -23.81 -7.27
C LEU A 768 -25.63 -25.15 -6.53
N GLU A 769 -25.53 -25.14 -5.21
CA GLU A 769 -25.58 -26.34 -4.37
C GLU A 769 -26.90 -27.08 -4.57
N ASP A 770 -28.03 -26.36 -4.56
CA ASP A 770 -29.36 -26.93 -4.83
C ASP A 770 -29.46 -27.54 -6.24
N LYS A 771 -28.89 -26.89 -7.26
CA LYS A 771 -28.83 -27.45 -8.63
C LYS A 771 -27.98 -28.72 -8.69
N THR A 772 -26.86 -28.74 -7.98
CA THR A 772 -25.96 -29.89 -7.92
C THR A 772 -26.60 -31.07 -7.18
N GLU A 773 -27.38 -30.78 -6.14
CA GLU A 773 -28.20 -31.76 -5.42
C GLU A 773 -29.25 -32.40 -6.36
N ILE A 774 -29.95 -31.59 -7.16
CA ILE A 774 -30.92 -32.06 -8.15
C ILE A 774 -30.24 -32.93 -9.21
N GLN A 775 -29.10 -32.49 -9.75
CA GLN A 775 -28.34 -33.26 -10.73
C GLN A 775 -27.86 -34.61 -10.16
N ARG A 776 -27.38 -34.64 -8.92
CA ARG A 776 -27.00 -35.89 -8.24
C ARG A 776 -28.17 -36.87 -8.13
N ARG A 777 -29.39 -36.38 -7.82
CA ARG A 777 -30.59 -37.23 -7.80
C ARG A 777 -30.94 -37.76 -9.19
N GLN A 778 -30.84 -36.94 -10.23
CA GLN A 778 -31.08 -37.36 -11.61
C GLN A 778 -30.07 -38.42 -12.09
N ILE A 779 -28.79 -38.26 -11.74
CA ILE A 779 -27.75 -39.26 -12.04
C ILE A 779 -28.09 -40.57 -11.35
N LYS A 780 -28.44 -40.54 -10.06
CA LYS A 780 -28.83 -41.74 -9.32
C LYS A 780 -30.05 -42.44 -9.93
N ASP A 781 -31.08 -41.69 -10.35
CA ASP A 781 -32.24 -42.25 -11.04
C ASP A 781 -31.86 -42.91 -12.38
N LEU A 782 -30.90 -42.33 -13.12
CA LEU A 782 -30.40 -42.90 -14.36
C LEU A 782 -29.57 -44.17 -14.11
N GLU A 783 -28.72 -44.17 -13.08
CA GLU A 783 -27.95 -45.34 -12.65
C GLU A 783 -28.88 -46.49 -12.23
N GLU A 784 -29.94 -46.21 -11.46
CA GLU A 784 -30.94 -47.21 -11.06
C GLU A 784 -31.70 -47.77 -12.28
N LYS A 785 -32.09 -46.92 -13.23
CA LYS A 785 -32.71 -47.36 -14.49
C LYS A 785 -31.76 -48.20 -15.35
N PHE A 786 -30.48 -47.83 -15.40
CA PHE A 786 -29.45 -48.58 -16.12
C PHE A 786 -29.22 -49.94 -15.48
N LEU A 787 -29.11 -50.01 -14.15
CA LEU A 787 -29.01 -51.28 -13.40
C LEU A 787 -30.23 -52.17 -13.62
N PHE A 788 -31.43 -51.58 -13.64
CA PHE A 788 -32.66 -52.32 -13.94
C PHE A 788 -32.65 -52.90 -15.36
N LEU A 789 -32.29 -52.10 -16.36
CA LEU A 789 -32.16 -52.58 -17.75
C LEU A 789 -31.08 -53.65 -17.88
N PHE A 790 -29.92 -53.44 -17.25
CA PHE A 790 -28.81 -54.39 -17.24
C PHE A 790 -29.22 -55.74 -16.63
N LEU A 791 -29.91 -55.72 -15.48
CA LEU A 791 -30.46 -56.92 -14.86
C LEU A 791 -31.53 -57.58 -15.74
N PHE A 792 -32.42 -56.80 -16.33
CA PHE A 792 -33.47 -57.30 -17.23
C PHE A 792 -32.87 -58.01 -18.46
N PHE A 793 -31.89 -57.40 -19.13
CA PHE A 793 -31.22 -58.01 -20.28
C PHE A 793 -30.34 -59.19 -19.88
N SER A 794 -29.69 -59.15 -18.72
CA SER A 794 -28.92 -60.29 -18.21
C SER A 794 -29.81 -61.49 -17.91
N LEU A 795 -30.98 -61.28 -17.28
CA LEU A 795 -31.97 -62.33 -17.07
C LEU A 795 -32.56 -62.84 -18.38
N ALA A 796 -32.88 -61.95 -19.33
CA ALA A 796 -33.37 -62.34 -20.64
C ALA A 796 -32.35 -63.20 -21.40
N PHE A 797 -31.05 -62.89 -21.29
CA PHE A 797 -29.96 -63.67 -21.90
C PHE A 797 -29.79 -65.05 -21.24
N ILE A 798 -29.94 -65.14 -19.91
CA ILE A 798 -29.89 -66.42 -19.17
C ILE A 798 -31.12 -67.30 -19.47
N LEU A 799 -32.29 -66.68 -19.70
CA LEU A 799 -33.56 -67.37 -19.94
C LEU A 799 -33.84 -67.64 -21.43
N TRP A 800 -32.94 -67.24 -22.34
CA TRP A 800 -33.05 -67.52 -23.77
C TRP A 800 -32.51 -68.94 -24.06
N PRO A 801 -33.36 -69.89 -24.46
CA PRO A 801 -32.97 -71.29 -24.67
C PRO A 801 -32.07 -71.51 -25.90
#